data_AF-A0A832YTJ1-F1
#
_entry.id   AF-A0A832YTJ1-F1
#
_cell.length_a   1.000
_cell.length_b   1.000
_cell.length_c   1.000
_cell.angle_alpha   90.00
_cell.angle_beta   90.00
_cell.angle_gamma   90.00
#
_symmetry.space_group_name_H-M   'P 1'
#
loop_
_entity.id
_entity.type
_entity.pdbx_description
1 polymer ?
#
loop_
_entity_poly.entity_id
_entity_poly.type
_entity_poly.pdbx_seq_one_letter_code
_entity_poly.pdbx_strand_id
1 'polypeptide(L)'
;GKSMMVKAVGDLIEESSSDFKPYTIIAKPNMKNTEKPIIELIEGQYKEKIEEIKPSVVKQPPSLITMLIFMIVFTAITSYIIRGLPETQILGVITTVSIVAFALTFVIIFLTIFGATKGAMSNTVSPLDLKPVVLYECKKRPLVKASAYNITKLLGDVKHCPLGGKPPLGTPPHKRIILGAIHEAHKGILYVDEIKTMPPEVQDHILTALQDKRLAISGRNPNSSGATVETNPIPCDFTLIMSGNMDDVNNLRAPLLDRIDYKIVLRNKMENTQENRDKLLQFIVQEIKNNNLSPMTYEACCEIVRIAQLFAGSKDKLTLRLRKLSNIIKMSNDIAMGKSIREIVEEMSGSGEYKGDNAKNNGNNGVESENKLKSIISVLNKITEKDKKEKNRENKTLEGGHTVKNIKKVNYIDYEHVRKVLDSGIYSMSKQVAIDYLREFKRYKHIVPNDTPKVGVIYGLAVIGSDGLGDVTKIITQIIDSKNPGTNLLNISGDLAKHSITLASALSKKYVSEGKLPLKSEEDIDLNSKEIYIQFSQSYSKIDGDSATAAVCLSIISALLKIPLKQDFAITGSLDLNGNILAIGGVNEKINAAREYGFKRVIIPESNRIDVIDDSGIEIIAAKKLDEIIPMVFH
;
A
#
# COMPACT_ATOMS: atom_id res chain seq x y z
N GLY A 1 -6.84 -9.74 -2.10
CA GLY A 1 -7.08 -9.68 -0.65
C GLY A 1 -6.02 -10.43 0.12
N LYS A 2 -4.75 -9.99 0.10
CA LYS A 2 -3.65 -10.67 0.82
C LYS A 2 -3.93 -10.72 2.32
N SER A 3 -4.16 -9.54 2.93
CA SER A 3 -4.52 -9.44 4.36
C SER A 3 -5.83 -10.16 4.74
N MET A 4 -6.77 -10.30 3.80
CA MET A 4 -8.02 -11.03 4.03
C MET A 4 -7.78 -12.54 4.16
N MET A 5 -6.96 -13.12 3.29
CA MET A 5 -6.57 -14.53 3.40
C MET A 5 -5.86 -14.81 4.72
N VAL A 6 -4.96 -13.90 5.12
CA VAL A 6 -4.24 -14.02 6.38
C VAL A 6 -5.16 -13.94 7.59
N LYS A 7 -6.17 -13.07 7.54
CA LYS A 7 -7.20 -13.04 8.58
C LYS A 7 -7.94 -14.37 8.65
N ALA A 8 -8.39 -14.90 7.51
CA ALA A 8 -9.09 -16.19 7.45
C ALA A 8 -8.22 -17.34 7.98
N VAL A 9 -6.93 -17.36 7.65
CA VAL A 9 -5.97 -18.34 8.20
C VAL A 9 -5.84 -18.20 9.72
N GLY A 10 -5.79 -16.96 10.24
CA GLY A 10 -5.80 -16.71 11.68
C GLY A 10 -7.07 -17.22 12.36
N ASP A 11 -8.23 -16.94 11.78
CA ASP A 11 -9.53 -17.38 12.32
C ASP A 11 -9.61 -18.93 12.37
N LEU A 12 -9.19 -19.62 11.31
CA LEU A 12 -9.13 -21.10 11.27
C LEU A 12 -8.17 -21.70 12.31
N ILE A 13 -7.05 -21.02 12.54
CA ILE A 13 -6.04 -21.43 13.51
C ILE A 13 -6.51 -21.18 14.95
N GLU A 14 -7.32 -20.15 15.17
CA GLU A 14 -7.98 -19.91 16.45
C GLU A 14 -9.03 -21.00 16.74
N GLU A 15 -9.85 -21.38 15.76
CA GLU A 15 -10.90 -22.40 15.93
C GLU A 15 -10.36 -23.82 16.16
N SER A 16 -9.21 -24.17 15.58
CA SER A 16 -8.58 -25.49 15.70
C SER A 16 -7.75 -25.69 16.97
N SER A 17 -7.69 -24.70 17.86
CA SER A 17 -6.69 -24.63 18.92
C SER A 17 -7.04 -25.36 20.23
N SER A 18 -7.42 -26.64 20.15
CA SER A 18 -7.56 -27.51 21.33
C SER A 18 -6.27 -27.64 22.15
N ASP A 19 -5.11 -27.46 21.49
CA ASP A 19 -3.79 -27.75 22.05
C ASP A 19 -2.99 -26.49 22.47
N PHE A 20 -3.60 -25.29 22.37
CA PHE A 20 -2.90 -24.04 22.70
C PHE A 20 -2.89 -23.78 24.21
N LYS A 21 -1.69 -23.64 24.79
CA LYS A 21 -1.51 -23.23 26.19
C LYS A 21 -1.28 -21.72 26.27
N PRO A 22 -2.12 -20.96 27.00
CA PRO A 22 -1.88 -19.56 27.30
C PRO A 22 -0.52 -19.35 27.96
N TYR A 23 0.12 -18.22 27.68
CA TYR A 23 1.41 -17.89 28.26
C TYR A 23 1.54 -16.40 28.54
N THR A 24 2.39 -16.05 29.51
CA THR A 24 2.71 -14.68 29.88
C THR A 24 4.22 -14.47 29.76
N ILE A 25 4.63 -13.39 29.11
CA ILE A 25 6.04 -12.97 29.02
C ILE A 25 6.28 -11.90 30.08
N ILE A 26 7.23 -12.15 30.98
CA ILE A 26 7.59 -11.24 32.07
C ILE A 26 9.06 -10.84 31.99
N ALA A 27 9.38 -9.61 32.39
CA ALA A 27 10.73 -9.10 32.51
C ALA A 27 11.12 -8.95 33.98
N LYS A 28 12.25 -9.54 34.36
CA LYS A 28 12.85 -9.49 35.70
C LYS A 28 14.17 -8.72 35.68
N PRO A 29 14.50 -8.01 36.77
CA PRO A 29 15.84 -7.46 36.96
C PRO A 29 16.86 -8.60 37.07
N ASN A 30 18.04 -8.39 36.49
CA ASN A 30 19.18 -9.26 36.71
C ASN A 30 20.13 -8.61 37.72
N MET A 31 20.30 -9.26 38.88
CA MET A 31 21.13 -8.77 39.98
C MET A 31 22.63 -8.86 39.70
N LYS A 32 23.05 -9.74 38.79
CA LYS A 32 24.48 -9.89 38.42
C LYS A 32 24.90 -8.86 37.38
N ASN A 33 24.03 -8.58 36.40
CA ASN A 33 24.26 -7.57 35.38
C ASN A 33 22.95 -6.86 35.04
N THR A 34 22.80 -5.62 35.49
CA THR A 34 21.59 -4.82 35.29
C THR A 34 21.29 -4.53 33.81
N GLU A 35 22.31 -4.48 32.96
CA GLU A 35 22.18 -4.25 31.52
C GLU A 35 21.69 -5.48 30.75
N LYS A 36 21.66 -6.65 31.41
CA LYS A 36 21.14 -7.90 30.84
C LYS A 36 19.88 -8.39 31.58
N PRO A 37 18.72 -7.73 31.39
CA PRO A 37 17.49 -8.13 32.03
C PRO A 37 17.04 -9.53 31.58
N ILE A 38 16.39 -10.26 32.49
CA ILE A 38 15.96 -11.64 32.24
C ILE A 38 14.47 -11.65 31.89
N ILE A 39 14.14 -12.17 30.73
CA ILE A 39 12.79 -12.39 30.25
C ILE A 39 12.45 -13.87 30.37
N GLU A 40 11.34 -14.16 31.03
CA GLU A 40 10.83 -15.51 31.23
C GLU A 40 9.43 -15.64 30.61
N LEU A 41 9.17 -16.82 30.05
CA LEU A 41 7.86 -17.24 29.61
C LEU A 41 7.25 -18.15 30.67
N ILE A 42 6.09 -17.75 31.19
CA ILE A 42 5.32 -18.52 32.17
C ILE A 42 4.10 -19.08 31.46
N GLU A 43 3.92 -20.40 31.48
CA GLU A 43 2.68 -21.04 30.97
C GLU A 43 1.54 -20.84 31.99
N GLY A 44 0.37 -20.39 31.52
CA GLY A 44 -0.81 -20.10 32.34
C GLY A 44 -1.03 -18.61 32.66
N GLN A 45 -2.07 -18.32 33.45
CA GLN A 45 -2.37 -16.96 33.92
C GLN A 45 -1.40 -16.58 35.05
N TYR A 46 -0.61 -15.55 34.83
CA TYR A 46 0.27 -14.99 35.87
C TYR A 46 -0.57 -14.33 36.97
N LYS A 47 -0.57 -14.92 38.18
CA LYS A 47 -1.07 -14.25 39.39
C LYS A 47 0.11 -13.57 40.07
N GLU A 48 0.03 -12.25 40.19
CA GLU A 48 1.04 -11.45 40.88
C GLU A 48 1.10 -11.90 42.35
N LYS A 49 2.22 -12.51 42.76
CA LYS A 49 2.47 -12.78 44.19
C LYS A 49 2.74 -11.44 44.85
N ILE A 50 1.74 -10.89 45.54
CA ILE A 50 1.89 -9.73 46.42
C ILE A 50 2.62 -10.24 47.68
N GLU A 51 3.94 -10.40 47.60
CA GLU A 51 4.74 -10.47 48.82
C GLU A 51 4.99 -9.03 49.27
N GLU A 52 4.46 -8.65 50.43
CA GLU A 52 4.83 -7.43 51.13
C GLU A 52 6.33 -7.48 51.43
N ILE A 53 7.14 -6.85 50.56
CA ILE A 53 8.56 -6.71 50.81
C ILE A 53 8.71 -5.76 51.99
N LYS A 54 8.84 -6.30 53.21
CA LYS A 54 9.19 -5.52 54.39
C LYS A 54 10.49 -4.78 54.08
N PRO A 55 10.52 -3.44 54.12
CA PRO A 55 11.77 -2.72 53.93
C PRO A 55 12.73 -3.22 55.01
N SER A 56 13.90 -3.70 54.60
CA SER A 56 14.97 -3.99 55.53
C SER A 56 15.35 -2.68 56.19
N VAL A 57 14.83 -2.46 57.39
CA VAL A 57 15.12 -1.28 58.19
C VAL A 57 16.61 -1.34 58.49
N VAL A 58 17.40 -0.55 57.75
CA VAL A 58 18.78 -0.24 58.12
C VAL A 58 18.70 0.28 59.55
N LYS A 59 19.33 -0.40 60.50
CA LYS A 59 19.42 0.06 61.90
C LYS A 59 19.98 1.48 61.85
N GLN A 60 19.14 2.48 62.10
CA GLN A 60 19.59 3.86 62.17
C GLN A 60 20.65 3.94 63.26
N PRO A 61 21.75 4.70 63.05
CA PRO A 61 22.69 4.92 64.13
C PRO A 61 21.94 5.54 65.31
N PRO A 62 22.31 5.19 66.56
CA PRO A 62 21.65 5.72 67.75
C PRO A 62 21.58 7.25 67.67
N SER A 63 20.39 7.80 67.90
CA SER A 63 20.13 9.23 67.87
C SER A 63 21.04 10.01 68.84
N LEU A 64 21.30 11.28 68.52
CA LEU A 64 21.99 12.21 69.43
C LEU A 64 21.38 12.21 70.84
N ILE A 65 20.07 12.02 70.95
CA ILE A 65 19.33 11.94 72.22
C ILE A 65 19.71 10.69 73.02
N THR A 66 19.80 9.52 72.37
CA THR A 66 20.22 8.28 73.05
C THR A 66 21.67 8.36 73.54
N MET A 67 22.55 9.06 72.83
CA MET A 67 23.92 9.32 73.28
C MET A 67 23.96 10.28 74.46
N LEU A 68 23.12 11.33 74.44
CA LEU A 68 22.99 12.28 75.54
C LEU A 68 22.52 11.59 76.83
N ILE A 69 21.56 10.67 76.73
CA ILE A 69 21.06 9.90 77.87
C ILE A 69 22.17 9.03 78.46
N PHE A 70 22.97 8.34 77.64
CA PHE A 70 24.11 7.56 78.13
C PHE A 70 25.15 8.43 78.84
N MET A 71 25.43 9.63 78.32
CA MET A 71 26.35 10.57 78.94
C MET A 71 25.83 11.07 80.29
N ILE A 72 24.54 11.38 80.40
CA ILE A 72 23.89 11.81 81.65
C ILE A 72 23.87 10.68 82.68
N VAL A 73 23.60 9.44 82.27
CA VAL A 73 23.64 8.27 83.16
C VAL A 73 25.07 8.03 83.66
N PHE A 74 26.07 8.16 82.79
CA PHE A 74 27.48 8.02 83.17
C PHE A 74 27.95 9.10 84.15
N THR A 75 27.55 10.37 83.94
CA THR A 75 27.87 11.46 84.88
C THR A 75 27.15 11.30 86.23
N ALA A 76 25.92 10.81 86.24
CA ALA A 76 25.20 10.51 87.47
C ALA A 76 25.86 9.37 88.28
N ILE A 77 26.28 8.28 87.62
CA ILE A 77 26.95 7.15 88.27
C ILE A 77 28.31 7.57 88.83
N THR A 78 29.09 8.32 88.06
CA THR A 78 30.40 8.81 88.52
C THR A 78 30.28 9.81 89.66
N SER A 79 29.29 10.70 89.64
CA SER A 79 28.97 11.62 90.75
C SER A 79 28.57 10.87 92.02
N TYR A 80 27.82 9.76 91.90
CA TYR A 80 27.44 8.91 93.02
C TYR A 80 28.65 8.22 93.66
N ILE A 81 29.58 7.70 92.85
CA ILE A 81 30.80 7.04 93.33
C ILE A 81 31.72 8.04 94.07
N ILE A 82 31.82 9.28 93.59
CA ILE A 82 32.66 10.32 94.22
C ILE A 82 32.18 10.71 95.63
N ARG A 83 30.87 10.62 95.92
CA ARG A 83 30.32 10.94 97.25
C ARG A 83 30.74 9.97 98.36
N GLY A 84 31.25 8.79 98.04
CA GLY A 84 31.64 7.76 99.01
C GLY A 84 33.11 7.73 99.40
N LEU A 85 33.94 8.67 98.93
CA LEU A 85 35.41 8.62 99.06
C LEU A 85 35.99 9.69 100.02
N PRO A 86 37.04 9.37 100.78
CA PRO A 86 37.70 10.30 101.70
C PRO A 86 38.46 11.43 100.97
N GLU A 87 38.54 12.62 101.58
CA GLU A 87 39.00 13.88 100.96
C GLU A 87 40.40 13.85 100.32
N THR A 88 41.28 12.94 100.75
CA THR A 88 42.66 12.84 100.25
C THR A 88 42.79 12.18 98.87
N GLN A 89 41.75 11.51 98.36
CA GLN A 89 41.77 10.82 97.05
C GLN A 89 40.85 11.44 95.99
N ILE A 90 40.05 12.45 96.36
CA ILE A 90 39.02 13.03 95.49
C ILE A 90 39.62 13.66 94.22
N LEU A 91 40.75 14.35 94.32
CA LEU A 91 41.37 15.05 93.18
C LEU A 91 41.89 14.09 92.09
N GLY A 92 42.44 12.94 92.48
CA GLY A 92 42.94 11.92 91.55
C GLY A 92 41.82 11.13 90.85
N VAL A 93 40.70 10.90 91.54
CA VAL A 93 39.54 10.23 90.96
C VAL A 93 38.81 11.15 89.97
N ILE A 94 38.68 12.44 90.28
CA ILE A 94 38.03 13.40 89.37
C ILE A 94 38.81 13.56 88.07
N THR A 95 40.14 13.65 88.14
CA THR A 95 41.00 13.81 86.96
C THR A 95 41.00 12.57 86.06
N THR A 96 41.12 11.37 86.65
CA THR A 96 41.08 10.11 85.89
C THR A 96 39.71 9.85 85.24
N VAL A 97 38.62 10.10 85.96
CA VAL A 97 37.26 9.97 85.42
C VAL A 97 37.00 10.97 84.28
N SER A 98 37.49 12.20 84.40
CA SER A 98 37.32 13.23 83.36
C SER A 98 38.07 12.88 82.07
N ILE A 99 39.28 12.32 82.17
CA ILE A 99 40.07 11.87 81.00
C ILE A 99 39.37 10.70 80.31
N VAL A 100 38.88 9.72 81.07
CA VAL A 100 38.16 8.56 80.52
C VAL A 100 36.85 9.01 79.86
N ALA A 101 36.11 9.93 80.49
CA ALA A 101 34.89 10.51 79.92
C ALA A 101 35.17 11.24 78.59
N PHE A 102 36.23 12.05 78.53
CA PHE A 102 36.62 12.76 77.32
C PHE A 102 37.02 11.79 76.19
N ALA A 103 37.79 10.75 76.51
CA ALA A 103 38.18 9.72 75.54
C ALA A 103 36.97 8.95 75.00
N LEU A 104 36.01 8.58 75.86
CA LEU A 104 34.78 7.89 75.45
C LEU A 104 33.90 8.78 74.57
N THR A 105 33.78 10.06 74.93
CA THR A 105 33.03 11.06 74.14
C THR A 105 33.67 11.26 72.76
N PHE A 106 35.00 11.34 72.70
CA PHE A 106 35.76 11.45 71.46
C PHE A 106 35.58 10.21 70.57
N VAL A 107 35.64 9.00 71.13
CA VAL A 107 35.42 7.74 70.38
C VAL A 107 33.99 7.66 69.84
N ILE A 108 32.99 8.08 70.60
CA ILE A 108 31.58 8.12 70.15
C ILE A 108 31.42 9.13 69.01
N ILE A 109 31.96 10.34 69.14
CA ILE A 109 31.90 11.37 68.10
C ILE A 109 32.62 10.87 66.83
N PHE A 110 33.80 10.28 66.99
CA PHE A 110 34.57 9.70 65.88
C PHE A 110 33.79 8.59 65.17
N LEU A 111 33.17 7.66 65.91
CA LEU A 111 32.34 6.60 65.35
C LEU A 111 31.05 7.13 64.70
N THR A 112 30.46 8.21 65.20
CA THR A 112 29.27 8.81 64.56
C THR A 112 29.63 9.52 63.26
N ILE A 113 30.72 10.29 63.21
CA ILE A 113 31.15 11.00 62.00
C ILE A 113 31.63 10.01 60.93
N PHE A 114 32.52 9.06 61.27
CA PHE A 114 33.04 8.08 60.31
C PHE A 114 32.08 6.90 60.05
N GLY A 115 31.17 6.60 60.98
CA GLY A 115 30.09 5.63 60.76
C GLY A 115 28.97 6.19 59.88
N ALA A 116 28.67 7.49 60.01
CA ALA A 116 27.71 8.17 59.14
C ALA A 116 28.22 8.30 57.69
N THR A 117 29.53 8.50 57.48
CA THR A 117 30.08 8.55 56.12
C THR A 117 30.03 7.20 55.39
N LYS A 118 30.07 6.07 56.09
CA LYS A 118 29.82 4.74 55.49
C LYS A 118 28.34 4.46 55.23
N GLY A 119 27.42 5.05 56.01
CA GLY A 119 25.97 4.87 55.85
C GLY A 119 25.33 5.75 54.77
N ALA A 120 25.89 6.93 54.50
CA ALA A 120 25.33 7.90 53.57
C ALA A 120 25.53 7.57 52.08
N MET A 121 26.31 6.54 51.74
CA MET A 121 26.52 6.09 50.36
C MET A 121 26.15 4.61 50.17
N SER A 122 25.05 4.18 50.79
CA SER A 122 24.48 2.87 50.47
C SER A 122 23.61 2.95 49.23
N ASN A 123 24.04 2.26 48.16
CA ASN A 123 23.25 1.86 47.00
C ASN A 123 22.04 1.02 47.45
N THR A 124 21.05 1.63 48.10
CA THR A 124 19.83 0.98 48.54
C THR A 124 18.86 0.94 47.37
N VAL A 125 18.89 -0.16 46.62
CA VAL A 125 17.91 -0.44 45.58
C VAL A 125 16.53 -0.54 46.23
N SER A 126 15.59 0.29 45.81
CA SER A 126 14.22 0.25 46.33
C SER A 126 13.56 -1.09 46.00
N PRO A 127 12.83 -1.73 46.94
CA PRO A 127 12.06 -2.95 46.66
C PRO A 127 11.12 -2.85 45.45
N LEU A 128 10.59 -1.65 45.17
CA LEU A 128 9.75 -1.40 43.99
C LEU A 128 10.52 -1.49 42.67
N ASP A 129 11.83 -1.24 42.69
CA ASP A 129 12.69 -1.32 41.50
C ASP A 129 13.08 -2.74 41.14
N LEU A 130 12.81 -3.70 42.03
CA LEU A 130 13.04 -5.13 41.79
C LEU A 130 11.80 -5.87 41.29
N LYS A 131 10.66 -5.17 41.17
CA LYS A 131 9.39 -5.79 40.79
C LYS A 131 9.39 -6.21 39.31
N PRO A 132 9.03 -7.47 38.99
CA PRO A 132 8.90 -7.91 37.61
C PRO A 132 7.79 -7.14 36.89
N VAL A 133 7.95 -6.97 35.58
CA VAL A 133 6.96 -6.31 34.71
C VAL A 133 6.40 -7.33 33.74
N VAL A 134 5.08 -7.40 33.62
CA VAL A 134 4.40 -8.18 32.58
C VAL A 134 4.53 -7.43 31.26
N LEU A 135 5.16 -8.05 30.27
CA LEU A 135 5.33 -7.47 28.93
C LEU A 135 4.18 -7.82 28.00
N TYR A 136 3.70 -9.07 28.06
CA TYR A 136 2.65 -9.57 27.17
C TYR A 136 1.90 -10.75 27.79
N GLU A 137 0.57 -10.75 27.67
CA GLU A 137 -0.30 -11.84 28.12
C GLU A 137 -1.05 -12.42 26.90
N CYS A 138 -0.74 -13.68 26.56
CA CYS A 138 -1.31 -14.36 25.42
C CYS A 138 -2.40 -15.34 25.87
N LYS A 139 -3.66 -14.99 25.61
CA LYS A 139 -4.82 -15.83 25.98
C LYS A 139 -5.20 -16.85 24.91
N LYS A 140 -4.94 -16.50 23.65
CA LYS A 140 -5.29 -17.29 22.46
C LYS A 140 -4.16 -17.19 21.44
N ARG A 141 -4.12 -18.14 20.51
CA ARG A 141 -3.06 -18.20 19.49
C ARG A 141 -2.98 -16.88 18.71
N PRO A 142 -1.83 -16.18 18.70
CA PRO A 142 -1.78 -14.81 18.21
C PRO A 142 -1.66 -14.76 16.67
N LEU A 143 -2.39 -13.84 16.05
CA LEU A 143 -2.13 -13.36 14.69
C LEU A 143 -1.64 -11.92 14.78
N VAL A 144 -0.32 -11.73 14.63
CA VAL A 144 0.32 -10.42 14.76
C VAL A 144 0.58 -9.84 13.37
N LYS A 145 0.05 -8.65 13.11
CA LYS A 145 0.27 -7.92 11.86
C LYS A 145 1.33 -6.85 12.07
N ALA A 146 2.39 -6.91 11.29
CA ALA A 146 3.46 -5.93 11.28
C ALA A 146 3.69 -5.36 9.88
N SER A 147 4.06 -4.09 9.82
CA SER A 147 4.50 -3.44 8.58
C SER A 147 6.02 -3.49 8.53
N ALA A 148 6.58 -3.85 7.37
CA ALA A 148 8.01 -4.05 7.19
C ALA A 148 8.88 -2.79 7.47
N TYR A 149 8.31 -1.58 7.39
CA TYR A 149 9.01 -0.32 7.63
C TYR A 149 9.35 -0.05 9.11
N ASN A 150 8.52 -0.50 10.05
CA ASN A 150 8.69 -0.16 11.47
C ASN A 150 9.53 -1.22 12.21
N ILE A 151 10.84 -1.02 12.23
CA ILE A 151 11.83 -1.92 12.83
C ILE A 151 11.57 -2.14 14.32
N THR A 152 11.37 -1.08 15.09
CA THR A 152 11.11 -1.12 16.54
C THR A 152 9.87 -1.93 16.85
N LYS A 153 8.78 -1.73 16.09
CA LYS A 153 7.54 -2.51 16.28
C LYS A 153 7.72 -3.98 15.92
N LEU A 154 8.54 -4.28 14.91
CA LEU A 154 8.76 -5.65 14.47
C LEU A 154 9.65 -6.43 15.43
N LEU A 155 10.82 -5.90 15.76
CA LEU A 155 11.89 -6.61 16.47
C LEU A 155 11.97 -6.26 17.96
N GLY A 156 11.27 -5.22 18.43
CA GLY A 156 11.37 -4.72 19.80
C GLY A 156 12.51 -3.72 19.97
N ASP A 157 12.52 -3.05 21.13
CA ASP A 157 13.50 -2.01 21.46
C ASP A 157 13.56 -1.77 22.98
N VAL A 158 14.49 -0.94 23.44
CA VAL A 158 14.62 -0.52 24.83
C VAL A 158 14.51 1.00 24.94
N LYS A 159 13.54 1.48 25.72
CA LYS A 159 13.29 2.91 25.91
C LYS A 159 14.53 3.63 26.44
N HIS A 160 14.77 4.84 25.94
CA HIS A 160 15.80 5.73 26.46
C HIS A 160 15.50 6.13 27.91
N CYS A 161 16.53 6.17 28.75
CA CYS A 161 16.48 6.79 30.08
C CYS A 161 17.49 7.95 30.14
N PRO A 162 17.03 9.21 30.26
CA PRO A 162 17.91 10.38 30.35
C PRO A 162 18.84 10.34 31.57
N LEU A 163 18.38 9.76 32.68
CA LEU A 163 19.09 9.71 33.97
C LEU A 163 19.93 8.43 34.14
N GLY A 164 20.07 7.61 33.09
CA GLY A 164 20.79 6.33 33.13
C GLY A 164 19.96 5.15 33.68
N GLY A 165 20.47 3.93 33.59
CA GLY A 165 19.73 2.70 33.95
C GLY A 165 19.83 2.27 35.42
N LYS A 166 20.51 3.05 36.27
CA LYS A 166 20.80 2.67 37.67
C LYS A 166 19.84 3.39 38.64
N PRO A 167 19.11 2.67 39.50
CA PRO A 167 18.36 3.27 40.61
C PRO A 167 19.29 4.05 41.56
N PRO A 168 18.81 5.09 42.27
CA PRO A 168 17.40 5.51 42.41
C PRO A 168 16.93 6.57 41.39
N LEU A 169 17.83 7.21 40.65
CA LEU A 169 17.50 8.30 39.72
C LEU A 169 17.02 7.81 38.34
N GLY A 170 17.47 6.62 37.93
CA GLY A 170 17.18 6.03 36.62
C GLY A 170 16.09 4.97 36.64
N THR A 171 15.43 4.75 35.49
CA THR A 171 14.48 3.64 35.32
C THR A 171 15.23 2.33 35.02
N PRO A 172 15.02 1.24 35.79
CA PRO A 172 15.66 -0.04 35.55
C PRO A 172 15.47 -0.58 34.12
N PRO A 173 16.49 -1.19 33.49
CA PRO A 173 16.41 -1.70 32.11
C PRO A 173 15.24 -2.67 31.85
N HIS A 174 14.94 -3.58 32.78
CA HIS A 174 13.84 -4.55 32.62
C HIS A 174 12.44 -3.89 32.49
N LYS A 175 12.25 -2.69 33.05
CA LYS A 175 10.98 -1.93 32.92
C LYS A 175 10.90 -1.13 31.61
N ARG A 176 12.00 -1.03 30.86
CA ARG A 176 12.14 -0.21 29.65
C ARG A 176 12.02 -1.03 28.36
N ILE A 177 11.87 -2.35 28.46
CA ILE A 177 11.78 -3.26 27.32
C ILE A 177 10.45 -3.07 26.60
N ILE A 178 10.50 -2.93 25.28
CA ILE A 178 9.35 -2.94 24.38
C ILE A 178 9.41 -4.24 23.60
N LEU A 179 8.37 -5.07 23.74
CA LEU A 179 8.27 -6.32 23.02
C LEU A 179 8.05 -6.06 21.52
N GLY A 180 8.75 -6.83 20.67
CA GLY A 180 8.54 -6.81 19.22
C GLY A 180 7.42 -7.74 18.77
N ALA A 181 6.79 -7.43 17.64
CA ALA A 181 5.78 -8.26 16.99
C ALA A 181 6.24 -9.72 16.76
N ILE A 182 7.53 -9.96 16.50
CA ILE A 182 8.09 -11.32 16.39
C ILE A 182 7.91 -12.15 17.67
N HIS A 183 7.97 -11.50 18.84
CA HIS A 183 7.86 -12.14 20.14
C HIS A 183 6.39 -12.29 20.53
N GLU A 184 5.56 -11.29 20.20
CA GLU A 184 4.10 -11.37 20.34
C GLU A 184 3.53 -12.53 19.51
N ALA A 185 4.13 -12.83 18.36
CA ALA A 185 3.72 -13.89 17.45
C ALA A 185 4.12 -15.32 17.88
N HIS A 186 4.77 -15.48 19.05
CA HIS A 186 5.19 -16.79 19.54
C HIS A 186 4.02 -17.80 19.61
N LYS A 187 4.25 -19.03 19.13
CA LYS A 187 3.26 -20.10 18.92
C LYS A 187 2.09 -19.71 18.02
N GLY A 188 2.20 -18.65 17.23
CA GLY A 188 1.17 -18.12 16.35
C GLY A 188 1.72 -17.70 14.99
N ILE A 189 1.12 -16.65 14.40
CA ILE A 189 1.42 -16.18 13.04
C ILE A 189 1.96 -14.75 13.10
N LEU A 190 3.06 -14.53 12.39
CA LEU A 190 3.58 -13.20 12.09
C LEU A 190 3.26 -12.87 10.62
N TYR A 191 2.38 -11.90 10.40
CA TYR A 191 2.10 -11.37 9.07
C TYR A 191 2.89 -10.10 8.81
N VAL A 192 3.69 -10.10 7.74
CA VAL A 192 4.45 -8.94 7.29
C VAL A 192 3.99 -8.53 5.88
N ASP A 193 3.39 -7.34 5.79
CA ASP A 193 3.02 -6.73 4.51
C ASP A 193 4.13 -5.83 3.96
N GLU A 194 4.08 -5.58 2.65
CA GLU A 194 4.98 -4.67 1.91
C GLU A 194 6.47 -5.01 2.06
N ILE A 195 6.81 -6.26 1.73
CA ILE A 195 8.20 -6.78 1.85
C ILE A 195 9.28 -5.90 1.21
N LYS A 196 8.96 -5.15 0.16
CA LYS A 196 9.90 -4.23 -0.50
C LYS A 196 10.49 -3.18 0.43
N THR A 197 9.79 -2.81 1.50
CA THR A 197 10.24 -1.74 2.41
C THR A 197 11.08 -2.29 3.55
N MET A 198 11.34 -3.60 3.59
CA MET A 198 12.10 -4.24 4.67
C MET A 198 13.61 -4.02 4.48
N PRO A 199 14.29 -3.34 5.41
CA PRO A 199 15.75 -3.19 5.35
C PRO A 199 16.45 -4.56 5.39
N PRO A 200 17.61 -4.73 4.71
CA PRO A 200 18.34 -6.00 4.70
C PRO A 200 18.72 -6.51 6.10
N GLU A 201 19.05 -5.61 7.04
CA GLU A 201 19.37 -5.95 8.43
C GLU A 201 18.19 -6.60 9.17
N VAL A 202 16.97 -6.15 8.87
CA VAL A 202 15.74 -6.69 9.46
C VAL A 202 15.46 -8.09 8.93
N GLN A 203 15.75 -8.34 7.66
CA GLN A 203 15.61 -9.66 7.04
C GLN A 203 16.53 -10.68 7.73
N ASP A 204 17.76 -10.29 8.09
CA ASP A 204 18.70 -11.16 8.81
C ASP A 204 18.18 -11.52 10.21
N HIS A 205 17.63 -10.55 10.95
CA HIS A 205 17.02 -10.83 12.25
C HIS A 205 15.80 -11.74 12.17
N ILE A 206 14.95 -11.58 11.14
CA ILE A 206 13.82 -12.50 10.92
C ILE A 206 14.34 -13.90 10.61
N LEU A 207 15.39 -14.02 9.79
CA LEU A 207 16.01 -15.31 9.47
C LEU A 207 16.55 -15.99 10.73
N THR A 208 17.29 -15.26 11.58
CA THR A 208 17.76 -15.77 12.88
C THR A 208 16.59 -16.22 13.76
N ALA A 209 15.52 -15.42 13.84
CA ALA A 209 14.33 -15.77 14.61
C ALA A 209 13.64 -17.05 14.10
N LEU A 210 13.61 -17.27 12.78
CA LEU A 210 13.08 -18.50 12.15
C LEU A 210 13.96 -19.74 12.34
N GLN A 211 15.27 -19.55 12.55
CA GLN A 211 16.23 -20.63 12.75
C GLN A 211 16.30 -21.04 14.22
N ASP A 212 16.52 -20.07 15.10
CA ASP A 212 16.76 -20.29 16.52
C ASP A 212 15.47 -20.39 17.34
N LYS A 213 14.34 -19.96 16.74
CA LYS A 213 13.04 -19.80 17.42
C LYS A 213 13.11 -18.91 18.66
N ARG A 214 14.18 -18.12 18.78
CA ARG A 214 14.44 -17.17 19.85
C ARG A 214 15.16 -15.96 19.28
N LEU A 215 14.84 -14.77 19.79
CA LEU A 215 15.58 -13.56 19.48
C LEU A 215 15.73 -12.71 20.74
N ALA A 216 16.89 -12.10 20.92
CA ALA A 216 17.10 -11.12 21.99
C ALA A 216 16.60 -9.74 21.56
N ILE A 217 16.13 -8.94 22.52
CA ILE A 217 15.82 -7.53 22.29
C ILE A 217 17.04 -6.70 22.72
N SER A 218 17.47 -5.81 21.86
CA SER A 218 18.52 -4.82 22.14
C SER A 218 18.03 -3.42 21.78
N GLY A 219 18.60 -2.40 22.43
CA GLY A 219 18.32 -1.02 22.08
C GLY A 219 18.88 -0.68 20.68
N ARG A 220 18.01 -0.28 19.76
CA ARG A 220 18.39 -0.11 18.34
C ARG A 220 19.00 1.25 18.02
N ASN A 221 18.72 2.28 18.81
CA ASN A 221 19.26 3.61 18.61
C ASN A 221 20.62 3.74 19.35
N PRO A 222 21.76 3.88 18.63
CA PRO A 222 23.08 3.95 19.26
C PRO A 222 23.25 5.14 20.21
N ASN A 223 22.52 6.24 19.96
CA ASN A 223 22.55 7.44 20.79
C ASN A 223 21.65 7.30 22.05
N SER A 224 21.02 6.15 22.25
CA SER A 224 20.15 5.89 23.38
C SER A 224 20.87 5.11 24.48
N SER A 225 20.63 5.45 25.74
CA SER A 225 20.97 4.61 26.91
C SER A 225 20.23 3.26 26.95
N GLY A 226 19.39 2.97 25.96
CA GLY A 226 18.88 1.61 25.69
C GLY A 226 19.85 0.74 24.89
N ALA A 227 20.79 1.30 24.14
CA ALA A 227 21.70 0.55 23.27
C ALA A 227 22.64 -0.40 24.01
N THR A 228 22.97 -0.09 25.26
CA THR A 228 23.81 -0.94 26.11
C THR A 228 23.03 -2.10 26.73
N VAL A 229 21.70 -2.12 26.58
CA VAL A 229 20.83 -3.12 27.18
C VAL A 229 20.52 -4.20 26.14
N GLU A 230 20.72 -5.46 26.53
CA GLU A 230 20.43 -6.64 25.71
C GLU A 230 19.79 -7.72 26.59
N THR A 231 18.64 -8.23 26.19
CA THR A 231 17.93 -9.29 26.93
C THR A 231 18.56 -10.66 26.69
N ASN A 232 18.19 -11.67 27.49
CA ASN A 232 18.38 -13.06 27.05
C ASN A 232 17.52 -13.36 25.80
N PRO A 233 17.85 -14.40 25.01
CA PRO A 233 17.04 -14.82 23.88
C PRO A 233 15.62 -15.18 24.32
N ILE A 234 14.63 -14.47 23.76
CA ILE A 234 13.21 -14.59 24.07
C ILE A 234 12.58 -15.55 23.07
N PRO A 235 11.71 -16.49 23.48
CA PRO A 235 10.97 -17.36 22.57
C PRO A 235 10.18 -16.58 21.50
N CYS A 236 10.36 -16.95 20.24
CA CYS A 236 9.68 -16.39 19.07
C CYS A 236 9.44 -17.45 17.98
N ASP A 237 8.96 -18.63 18.37
CA ASP A 237 8.51 -19.68 17.43
C ASP A 237 7.21 -19.27 16.72
N PHE A 238 7.28 -18.62 15.56
CA PHE A 238 6.12 -18.16 14.79
C PHE A 238 6.09 -18.74 13.37
N THR A 239 4.89 -18.84 12.78
CA THR A 239 4.71 -19.06 11.35
C THR A 239 4.75 -17.72 10.63
N LEU A 240 5.69 -17.54 9.70
CA LEU A 240 5.83 -16.31 8.94
C LEU A 240 4.93 -16.33 7.69
N ILE A 241 4.12 -15.29 7.53
CA ILE A 241 3.40 -15.02 6.28
C ILE A 241 3.83 -13.65 5.78
N MET A 242 4.44 -13.64 4.59
CA MET A 242 4.87 -12.41 3.93
C MET A 242 3.98 -12.11 2.73
N SER A 243 3.74 -10.84 2.43
CA SER A 243 3.05 -10.47 1.21
C SER A 243 3.63 -9.24 0.53
N GLY A 244 3.80 -9.33 -0.79
CA GLY A 244 4.37 -8.29 -1.63
C GLY A 244 3.78 -8.34 -3.03
N ASN A 245 4.20 -7.42 -3.88
CA ASN A 245 4.01 -7.50 -5.32
C ASN A 245 5.16 -8.30 -5.95
N MET A 246 5.03 -8.66 -7.22
CA MET A 246 6.07 -9.46 -7.89
C MET A 246 7.41 -8.72 -7.94
N ASP A 247 7.37 -7.40 -8.16
CA ASP A 247 8.56 -6.54 -8.18
C ASP A 247 9.30 -6.52 -6.84
N ASP A 248 8.59 -6.78 -5.74
CA ASP A 248 9.12 -6.74 -4.39
C ASP A 248 10.00 -7.97 -4.06
N VAL A 249 9.86 -9.06 -4.83
CA VAL A 249 10.61 -10.31 -4.62
C VAL A 249 12.10 -10.09 -4.82
N ASN A 250 12.49 -9.19 -5.74
CA ASN A 250 13.89 -8.86 -6.01
C ASN A 250 14.58 -8.18 -4.83
N ASN A 251 13.83 -7.60 -3.89
CA ASN A 251 14.37 -6.95 -2.68
C ASN A 251 14.58 -7.92 -1.51
N LEU A 252 14.11 -9.17 -1.64
CA LEU A 252 14.33 -10.20 -0.62
C LEU A 252 15.71 -10.83 -0.78
N ARG A 253 16.41 -11.02 0.33
CA ARG A 253 17.67 -11.77 0.35
C ARG A 253 17.39 -13.25 0.07
N ALA A 254 18.26 -13.86 -0.74
CA ALA A 254 18.16 -15.28 -1.08
C ALA A 254 17.98 -16.21 0.13
N PRO A 255 18.72 -16.05 1.26
CA PRO A 255 18.55 -16.90 2.43
C PRO A 255 17.15 -16.87 3.05
N LEU A 256 16.48 -15.71 3.04
CA LEU A 256 15.12 -15.58 3.54
C LEU A 256 14.13 -16.19 2.55
N LEU A 257 14.34 -16.00 1.25
CA LEU A 257 13.49 -16.55 0.19
C LEU A 257 13.56 -18.09 0.10
N ASP A 258 14.72 -18.67 0.37
CA ASP A 258 14.93 -20.13 0.42
C ASP A 258 14.28 -20.77 1.65
N ARG A 259 14.07 -20.00 2.71
CA ARG A 259 13.38 -20.44 3.92
C ARG A 259 11.85 -20.43 3.80
N ILE A 260 11.31 -19.87 2.73
CA ILE A 260 9.86 -19.82 2.49
C ILE A 260 9.42 -21.07 1.73
N ASP A 261 8.70 -21.96 2.42
CA ASP A 261 8.23 -23.23 1.87
C ASP A 261 7.18 -23.05 0.76
N TYR A 262 6.23 -22.12 0.96
CA TYR A 262 5.09 -21.91 0.06
C TYR A 262 5.11 -20.53 -0.58
N LYS A 263 5.10 -20.49 -1.92
CA LYS A 263 5.06 -19.26 -2.72
C LYS A 263 3.75 -19.21 -3.49
N ILE A 264 2.82 -18.35 -3.04
CA ILE A 264 1.46 -18.27 -3.60
C ILE A 264 1.32 -17.00 -4.46
N VAL A 265 1.06 -17.19 -5.75
CA VAL A 265 0.73 -16.09 -6.66
C VAL A 265 -0.79 -15.95 -6.75
N LEU A 266 -1.32 -14.82 -6.29
CA LEU A 266 -2.75 -14.54 -6.38
C LEU A 266 -3.16 -14.21 -7.81
N ARG A 267 -4.16 -14.92 -8.32
CA ARG A 267 -4.77 -14.64 -9.61
C ARG A 267 -5.45 -13.27 -9.60
N ASN A 268 -5.44 -12.60 -10.75
CA ASN A 268 -6.11 -11.32 -10.96
C ASN A 268 -7.44 -11.45 -11.72
N LYS A 269 -7.77 -12.65 -12.21
CA LYS A 269 -9.00 -12.98 -12.94
C LYS A 269 -9.49 -14.39 -12.55
N MET A 270 -10.78 -14.63 -12.68
CA MET A 270 -11.44 -15.94 -12.55
C MET A 270 -12.37 -16.18 -13.75
N GLU A 271 -12.76 -17.44 -14.01
CA GLU A 271 -13.70 -17.78 -15.08
C GLU A 271 -15.12 -17.27 -14.77
N ASN A 272 -15.86 -16.87 -15.80
CA ASN A 272 -17.23 -16.36 -15.70
C ASN A 272 -18.25 -17.51 -15.69
N THR A 273 -18.21 -18.32 -14.63
CA THR A 273 -19.19 -19.38 -14.35
C THR A 273 -20.32 -18.87 -13.47
N GLN A 274 -21.46 -19.57 -13.44
CA GLN A 274 -22.57 -19.21 -12.54
C GLN A 274 -22.11 -19.19 -11.08
N GLU A 275 -21.35 -20.20 -10.65
CA GLU A 275 -20.79 -20.27 -9.29
C GLU A 275 -19.93 -19.03 -8.94
N ASN A 276 -19.09 -18.56 -9.88
CA ASN A 276 -18.25 -17.39 -9.64
C ASN A 276 -19.04 -16.08 -9.67
N ARG A 277 -20.14 -16.01 -10.44
CA ARG A 277 -21.10 -14.89 -10.38
C ARG A 277 -21.83 -14.86 -9.03
N ASP A 278 -22.20 -16.02 -8.50
CA ASP A 278 -22.83 -16.13 -7.18
C ASP A 278 -21.86 -15.70 -6.06
N LYS A 279 -20.57 -16.07 -6.17
CA LYS A 279 -19.51 -15.56 -5.27
C LYS A 279 -19.31 -14.05 -5.40
N LEU A 280 -19.43 -13.49 -6.60
CA LEU A 280 -19.34 -12.04 -6.80
C LEU A 280 -20.56 -11.33 -6.19
N LEU A 281 -21.75 -11.90 -6.30
CA LEU A 281 -22.95 -11.41 -5.62
C LEU A 281 -22.78 -11.46 -4.09
N GLN A 282 -22.25 -12.57 -3.57
CA GLN A 282 -21.91 -12.70 -2.15
C GLN A 282 -20.93 -11.60 -1.72
N PHE A 283 -19.92 -11.30 -2.52
CA PHE A 283 -19.00 -10.19 -2.28
C PHE A 283 -19.72 -8.83 -2.24
N ILE A 284 -20.63 -8.54 -3.19
CA ILE A 284 -21.41 -7.29 -3.19
C ILE A 284 -22.22 -7.17 -1.89
N VAL A 285 -22.92 -8.23 -1.50
CA VAL A 285 -23.72 -8.26 -0.26
C VAL A 285 -22.85 -8.07 0.98
N GLN A 286 -21.67 -8.69 1.02
CA GLN A 286 -20.70 -8.51 2.10
C GLN A 286 -20.19 -7.07 2.18
N GLU A 287 -19.89 -6.43 1.05
CA GLU A 287 -19.47 -5.03 1.02
C GLU A 287 -20.58 -4.08 1.49
N ILE A 288 -21.83 -4.32 1.10
CA ILE A 288 -22.98 -3.54 1.57
C ILE A 288 -23.12 -3.68 3.09
N LYS A 289 -23.06 -4.90 3.61
CA LYS A 289 -23.20 -5.18 5.05
C LYS A 289 -22.04 -4.62 5.86
N ASN A 290 -20.80 -4.84 5.41
CA ASN A 290 -19.60 -4.44 6.17
C ASN A 290 -19.40 -2.93 6.24
N ASN A 291 -19.89 -2.19 5.24
CA ASN A 291 -19.75 -0.74 5.17
C ASN A 291 -21.08 0.01 5.45
N ASN A 292 -22.14 -0.69 5.88
CA ASN A 292 -23.47 -0.14 6.14
C ASN A 292 -24.04 0.69 4.96
N LEU A 293 -23.92 0.16 3.73
CA LEU A 293 -24.40 0.82 2.53
C LEU A 293 -25.90 0.58 2.30
N SER A 294 -26.48 1.37 1.41
CA SER A 294 -27.83 1.17 0.89
C SER A 294 -27.96 -0.16 0.14
N PRO A 295 -29.12 -0.84 0.20
CA PRO A 295 -29.35 -2.05 -0.59
C PRO A 295 -29.23 -1.77 -2.09
N MET A 296 -28.69 -2.73 -2.83
CA MET A 296 -28.47 -2.63 -4.28
C MET A 296 -29.52 -3.44 -5.04
N THR A 297 -30.02 -2.90 -6.15
CA THR A 297 -30.98 -3.61 -7.01
C THR A 297 -30.30 -4.71 -7.82
N TYR A 298 -31.10 -5.66 -8.33
CA TYR A 298 -30.56 -6.79 -9.10
C TYR A 298 -29.86 -6.32 -10.38
N GLU A 299 -30.45 -5.32 -11.04
CA GLU A 299 -29.96 -4.68 -12.25
C GLU A 299 -28.60 -4.01 -12.00
N ALA A 300 -28.44 -3.34 -10.86
CA ALA A 300 -27.17 -2.77 -10.44
C ALA A 300 -26.11 -3.84 -10.16
N CYS A 301 -26.49 -4.96 -9.52
CA CYS A 301 -25.59 -6.11 -9.34
C CYS A 301 -25.13 -6.69 -10.67
N CYS A 302 -26.03 -6.86 -11.65
CA CYS A 302 -25.69 -7.30 -13.01
C CYS A 302 -24.68 -6.35 -13.68
N GLU A 303 -24.83 -5.03 -13.47
CA GLU A 303 -23.88 -4.05 -14.00
C GLU A 303 -22.51 -4.17 -13.34
N ILE A 304 -22.44 -4.45 -12.03
CA ILE A 304 -21.15 -4.75 -11.37
C ILE A 304 -20.48 -6.00 -11.97
N VAL A 305 -21.25 -7.04 -12.33
CA VAL A 305 -20.70 -8.20 -13.05
C VAL A 305 -20.16 -7.80 -14.42
N ARG A 306 -20.89 -6.97 -15.16
CA ARG A 306 -20.45 -6.44 -16.47
C ARG A 306 -19.16 -5.62 -16.34
N ILE A 307 -19.04 -4.79 -15.30
CA ILE A 307 -17.82 -4.05 -14.98
C ILE A 307 -16.67 -5.00 -14.62
N ALA A 308 -16.95 -6.08 -13.90
CA ALA A 308 -15.94 -7.07 -13.57
C ALA A 308 -15.40 -7.79 -14.83
N GLN A 309 -16.24 -8.04 -15.84
CA GLN A 309 -15.81 -8.52 -17.17
C GLN A 309 -14.97 -7.45 -17.89
N LEU A 310 -15.39 -6.19 -17.83
CA LEU A 310 -14.65 -5.06 -18.41
C LEU A 310 -13.24 -4.93 -17.84
N PHE A 311 -13.10 -5.01 -16.52
CA PHE A 311 -11.78 -5.00 -15.89
C PHE A 311 -10.99 -6.31 -16.06
N ALA A 312 -11.64 -7.42 -16.41
CA ALA A 312 -10.96 -8.62 -16.85
C ALA A 312 -10.50 -8.52 -18.31
N GLY A 313 -11.10 -7.64 -19.12
CA GLY A 313 -10.83 -7.48 -20.55
C GLY A 313 -11.27 -8.68 -21.38
N SER A 314 -12.22 -9.48 -20.89
CA SER A 314 -12.73 -10.67 -21.58
C SER A 314 -14.14 -11.01 -21.10
N LYS A 315 -15.04 -11.43 -22.00
CA LYS A 315 -16.41 -11.83 -21.63
C LYS A 315 -16.47 -13.07 -20.76
N ASP A 316 -15.51 -13.98 -20.94
CA ASP A 316 -15.47 -15.26 -20.24
C ASP A 316 -14.76 -15.18 -18.89
N LYS A 317 -14.28 -14.00 -18.47
CA LYS A 317 -13.54 -13.82 -17.23
C LYS A 317 -14.09 -12.68 -16.38
N LEU A 318 -13.88 -12.78 -15.08
CA LEU A 318 -14.25 -11.77 -14.08
C LEU A 318 -12.99 -11.32 -13.34
N THR A 319 -12.87 -10.03 -13.06
CA THR A 319 -11.72 -9.49 -12.32
C THR A 319 -11.73 -9.94 -10.86
N LEU A 320 -10.56 -10.31 -10.33
CA LEU A 320 -10.32 -10.51 -8.90
C LEU A 320 -9.70 -9.28 -8.23
N ARG A 321 -9.66 -8.14 -8.92
CA ARG A 321 -9.29 -6.84 -8.34
C ARG A 321 -10.45 -6.27 -7.53
N LEU A 322 -10.92 -7.03 -6.53
CA LEU A 322 -12.12 -6.75 -5.74
C LEU A 322 -12.10 -5.39 -5.04
N ARG A 323 -10.92 -4.88 -4.66
CA ARG A 323 -10.79 -3.52 -4.10
C ARG A 323 -11.28 -2.45 -5.07
N LYS A 324 -11.02 -2.60 -6.38
CA LYS A 324 -11.52 -1.66 -7.40
C LYS A 324 -13.06 -1.73 -7.49
N LEU A 325 -13.64 -2.94 -7.41
CA LEU A 325 -15.09 -3.12 -7.43
C LEU A 325 -15.76 -2.58 -6.15
N SER A 326 -15.18 -2.82 -4.97
CA SER A 326 -15.66 -2.28 -3.69
C SER A 326 -15.73 -0.74 -3.73
N ASN A 327 -14.70 -0.10 -4.28
CA ASN A 327 -14.70 1.36 -4.44
C ASN A 327 -15.86 1.84 -5.33
N ILE A 328 -16.15 1.16 -6.44
CA ILE A 328 -17.28 1.50 -7.32
C ILE A 328 -18.62 1.34 -6.58
N ILE A 329 -18.79 0.27 -5.81
CA ILE A 329 -20.01 0.02 -5.02
C ILE A 329 -20.21 1.15 -4.00
N LYS A 330 -19.15 1.58 -3.30
CA LYS A 330 -19.19 2.68 -2.33
C LYS A 330 -19.55 4.02 -2.99
N MET A 331 -18.92 4.35 -4.11
CA MET A 331 -19.23 5.56 -4.87
C MET A 331 -20.67 5.54 -5.39
N SER A 332 -21.16 4.38 -5.82
CA SER A 332 -22.54 4.23 -6.29
C SER A 332 -23.54 4.50 -5.17
N ASN A 333 -23.20 4.07 -3.93
CA ASN A 333 -23.97 4.43 -2.74
C ASN A 333 -23.94 5.94 -2.46
N ASP A 334 -22.76 6.57 -2.53
CA ASP A 334 -22.63 8.01 -2.29
C ASP A 334 -23.50 8.82 -3.28
N ILE A 335 -23.49 8.44 -4.57
CA ILE A 335 -24.37 9.04 -5.59
C ILE A 335 -25.84 8.79 -5.27
N ALA A 336 -26.21 7.57 -4.85
CA ALA A 336 -27.57 7.24 -4.44
C ALA A 336 -28.04 8.04 -3.20
N MET A 337 -27.11 8.46 -2.35
CA MET A 337 -27.36 9.35 -1.20
C MET A 337 -27.42 10.83 -1.58
N GLY A 338 -27.21 11.18 -2.85
CA GLY A 338 -27.29 12.54 -3.36
C GLY A 338 -26.00 13.34 -3.25
N LYS A 339 -24.86 12.71 -2.89
CA LYS A 339 -23.55 13.37 -2.94
C LYS A 339 -23.18 13.67 -4.39
N SER A 340 -22.61 14.86 -4.62
CA SER A 340 -22.06 15.19 -5.93
C SER A 340 -20.72 14.48 -6.13
N ILE A 341 -20.37 14.18 -7.39
CA ILE A 341 -19.11 13.53 -7.75
C ILE A 341 -17.88 14.30 -7.22
N ARG A 342 -17.98 15.62 -7.07
CA ARG A 342 -16.88 16.48 -6.54
C ARG A 342 -16.61 16.20 -5.07
N GLU A 343 -17.66 16.17 -4.26
CA GLU A 343 -17.56 15.90 -2.81
C GLU A 343 -16.96 14.50 -2.56
N ILE A 344 -17.32 13.51 -3.39
CA ILE A 344 -16.77 12.15 -3.32
C ILE A 344 -15.27 12.14 -3.63
N VAL A 345 -14.82 12.89 -4.64
CA VAL A 345 -13.41 12.97 -5.02
C VAL A 345 -12.57 13.72 -3.99
N GLU A 346 -13.09 14.81 -3.42
CA GLU A 346 -12.42 15.58 -2.36
C GLU A 346 -12.23 14.76 -1.08
N GLU A 347 -13.24 14.00 -0.65
CA GLU A 347 -13.15 13.09 0.51
C GLU A 347 -12.08 12.00 0.31
N MET A 348 -11.93 11.49 -0.93
CA MET A 348 -10.90 10.48 -1.25
C MET A 348 -9.48 11.05 -1.38
N SER A 349 -9.36 12.33 -1.76
CA SER A 349 -8.06 12.98 -2.01
C SER A 349 -7.34 13.36 -0.71
N GLY A 350 -8.01 13.26 0.44
CA GLY A 350 -7.38 13.41 1.74
C GLY A 350 -7.04 14.86 2.09
N SER A 351 -7.99 15.78 1.95
CA SER A 351 -8.04 16.99 2.81
C SER A 351 -8.90 16.68 4.02
N GLY A 352 -8.41 15.79 4.89
CA GLY A 352 -8.94 15.67 6.23
C GLY A 352 -8.61 16.95 7.00
N GLU A 353 -9.63 17.67 7.48
CA GLU A 353 -9.45 18.70 8.50
C GLU A 353 -8.75 18.09 9.71
N TYR A 354 -7.44 18.25 9.79
CA TYR A 354 -6.75 18.25 11.07
C TYR A 354 -7.17 19.53 11.79
N LYS A 355 -8.19 19.42 12.65
CA LYS A 355 -8.38 20.36 13.76
C LYS A 355 -7.24 20.14 14.75
N GLY A 356 -6.13 20.83 14.50
CA GLY A 356 -5.00 20.97 15.41
C GLY A 356 -4.61 22.44 15.44
N ASP A 357 -4.82 23.06 16.60
CA ASP A 357 -4.35 24.40 16.89
C ASP A 357 -2.83 24.53 16.66
N ASN A 358 -2.43 25.72 16.19
CA ASN A 358 -1.07 26.25 16.10
C ASN A 358 -0.13 25.69 15.01
N ALA A 359 0.01 26.46 13.92
CA ALA A 359 1.33 26.88 13.42
C ALA A 359 1.19 28.03 12.41
N LYS A 360 1.63 29.23 12.80
CA LYS A 360 2.00 30.30 11.88
C LYS A 360 3.33 29.94 11.20
N ASN A 361 3.46 30.39 9.95
CA ASN A 361 4.67 30.51 9.10
C ASN A 361 5.21 29.24 8.41
N ASN A 362 5.00 29.14 7.09
CA ASN A 362 6.07 29.31 6.09
C ASN A 362 5.59 29.15 4.63
N GLY A 363 5.77 30.22 3.84
CA GLY A 363 6.39 30.25 2.49
C GLY A 363 5.89 29.40 1.31
N ASN A 364 5.20 30.07 0.38
CA ASN A 364 5.39 30.08 -1.09
C ASN A 364 5.19 28.86 -2.02
N ASN A 365 4.70 27.70 -1.58
CA ASN A 365 4.31 26.61 -2.51
C ASN A 365 2.79 26.51 -2.80
N GLY A 366 1.96 27.42 -2.28
CA GLY A 366 0.49 27.34 -2.37
C GLY A 366 -0.14 27.99 -3.61
N VAL A 367 0.55 28.89 -4.29
CA VAL A 367 -0.07 29.79 -5.30
C VAL A 367 -0.37 29.06 -6.62
N GLU A 368 0.38 28.02 -6.97
CA GLU A 368 0.16 27.24 -8.20
C GLU A 368 -1.00 26.23 -8.07
N SER A 369 -1.24 25.72 -6.85
CA SER A 369 -2.37 24.82 -6.54
C SER A 369 -3.70 25.57 -6.55
N GLU A 370 -3.75 26.78 -5.98
CA GLU A 370 -4.97 27.61 -5.97
C GLU A 370 -5.40 28.07 -7.37
N ASN A 371 -4.45 28.42 -8.24
CA ASN A 371 -4.78 28.86 -9.60
C ASN A 371 -5.26 27.69 -10.49
N LYS A 372 -4.79 26.45 -10.25
CA LYS A 372 -5.33 25.24 -10.87
C LYS A 372 -6.73 24.88 -10.35
N LEU A 373 -6.99 25.05 -9.04
CA LEU A 373 -8.33 24.85 -8.48
C LEU A 373 -9.36 25.83 -9.06
N LYS A 374 -8.98 27.11 -9.24
CA LYS A 374 -9.87 28.13 -9.81
C LYS A 374 -10.25 27.85 -11.27
N SER A 375 -9.33 27.30 -12.07
CA SER A 375 -9.65 26.91 -13.46
C SER A 375 -10.60 25.71 -13.49
N ILE A 376 -10.39 24.72 -12.61
CA ILE A 376 -11.26 23.55 -12.43
C ILE A 376 -12.67 23.98 -12.03
N ILE A 377 -12.82 24.88 -11.04
CA ILE A 377 -14.12 25.41 -10.57
C ILE A 377 -14.87 26.16 -11.69
N SER A 378 -14.16 26.87 -12.58
CA SER A 378 -14.78 27.62 -13.67
C SER A 378 -15.41 26.73 -14.75
N VAL A 379 -14.78 25.61 -15.08
CA VAL A 379 -15.27 24.64 -16.09
C VAL A 379 -16.50 23.90 -15.55
N LEU A 380 -16.44 23.59 -14.26
CA LEU A 380 -17.44 22.93 -13.47
C LEU A 380 -18.72 23.76 -13.27
N ASN A 381 -18.63 25.09 -13.28
CA ASN A 381 -19.79 25.99 -13.25
C ASN A 381 -20.55 26.03 -14.59
N LYS A 382 -19.88 25.80 -15.73
CA LYS A 382 -20.55 25.76 -17.05
C LYS A 382 -21.42 24.51 -17.24
N ILE A 383 -21.10 23.41 -16.55
CA ILE A 383 -21.85 22.15 -16.64
C ILE A 383 -23.12 22.22 -15.77
N THR A 384 -23.02 22.83 -14.58
CA THR A 384 -24.14 22.95 -13.62
C THR A 384 -25.26 23.89 -14.07
N GLU A 385 -24.98 24.88 -14.92
CA GLU A 385 -26.02 25.73 -15.52
C GLU A 385 -26.90 24.99 -16.55
N LYS A 386 -26.37 23.91 -17.15
CA LYS A 386 -27.13 23.07 -18.10
C LYS A 386 -28.14 22.18 -17.35
N ASP A 387 -27.73 21.59 -16.22
CA ASP A 387 -28.56 20.71 -15.38
C ASP A 387 -29.71 21.46 -14.67
N LYS A 388 -29.51 22.74 -14.31
CA LYS A 388 -30.57 23.57 -13.72
C LYS A 388 -31.70 23.91 -14.70
N LYS A 389 -31.43 23.95 -16.01
CA LYS A 389 -32.45 24.25 -17.03
C LYS A 389 -33.34 23.04 -17.35
N GLU A 390 -32.84 21.81 -17.18
CA GLU A 390 -33.64 20.59 -17.38
C GLU A 390 -34.57 20.31 -16.17
N LYS A 391 -34.08 20.45 -14.93
CA LYS A 391 -34.91 20.28 -13.71
C LYS A 391 -36.11 21.23 -13.61
N ASN A 392 -35.99 22.45 -14.14
CA ASN A 392 -37.10 23.41 -14.13
C ASN A 392 -38.21 23.12 -15.16
N ARG A 393 -37.98 22.21 -16.12
CA ARG A 393 -39.01 21.77 -17.07
C ARG A 393 -39.83 20.58 -16.54
N GLU A 394 -39.25 19.70 -15.73
CA GLU A 394 -39.96 18.53 -15.17
C GLU A 394 -40.81 18.87 -13.94
N ASN A 395 -40.45 19.89 -13.16
CA ASN A 395 -41.18 20.23 -11.93
C ASN A 395 -42.49 21.02 -12.14
N LYS A 396 -42.88 21.35 -13.37
CA LYS A 396 -44.11 22.13 -13.66
C LYS A 396 -45.35 21.29 -13.95
N THR A 397 -45.24 19.96 -14.04
CA THR A 397 -46.35 19.06 -14.42
C THR A 397 -46.91 18.21 -13.28
N LEU A 398 -46.41 18.37 -12.04
CA LEU A 398 -46.82 17.53 -10.90
C LEU A 398 -47.14 18.37 -9.65
N GLU A 399 -48.08 19.33 -9.78
CA GLU A 399 -48.76 19.92 -8.62
C GLU A 399 -50.24 19.50 -8.65
N GLY A 400 -50.50 18.33 -8.08
CA GLY A 400 -51.83 17.83 -7.75
C GLY A 400 -51.71 17.01 -6.48
N GLY A 401 -52.12 17.61 -5.36
CA GLY A 401 -51.79 17.15 -4.02
C GLY A 401 -52.33 15.77 -3.65
N HIS A 402 -51.49 14.98 -2.99
CA HIS A 402 -51.92 14.04 -1.95
C HIS A 402 -50.81 13.89 -0.91
N THR A 403 -51.20 14.10 0.35
CA THR A 403 -50.43 13.88 1.57
C THR A 403 -50.05 12.41 1.72
N VAL A 404 -48.85 12.05 1.27
CA VAL A 404 -48.28 10.72 1.50
C VAL A 404 -47.45 10.74 2.78
N LYS A 405 -47.87 9.89 3.73
CA LYS A 405 -47.18 9.54 4.97
C LYS A 405 -45.67 9.38 4.75
N ASN A 406 -44.88 9.91 5.69
CA ASN A 406 -43.43 9.72 5.80
C ASN A 406 -43.07 8.22 5.93
N ILE A 407 -43.01 7.53 4.81
CA ILE A 407 -42.26 6.27 4.67
C ILE A 407 -40.81 6.71 4.51
N LYS A 408 -39.91 6.29 5.40
CA LYS A 408 -38.46 6.43 5.18
C LYS A 408 -38.15 5.82 3.81
N LYS A 409 -37.94 6.66 2.80
CA LYS A 409 -37.57 6.23 1.45
C LYS A 409 -36.20 5.58 1.60
N VAL A 410 -36.17 4.25 1.58
CA VAL A 410 -34.90 3.52 1.52
C VAL A 410 -34.33 3.86 0.16
N ASN A 411 -33.27 4.66 0.13
CA ASN A 411 -32.55 4.90 -1.11
C ASN A 411 -31.92 3.57 -1.53
N TYR A 412 -32.12 3.16 -2.77
CA TYR A 412 -31.50 1.97 -3.34
C TYR A 412 -30.37 2.37 -4.27
N ILE A 413 -29.34 1.52 -4.35
CA ILE A 413 -28.30 1.66 -5.36
C ILE A 413 -28.83 1.06 -6.66
N ASP A 414 -29.36 1.92 -7.52
CA ASP A 414 -29.81 1.56 -8.86
C ASP A 414 -28.72 1.53 -9.93
N TYR A 415 -29.06 0.88 -11.04
CA TYR A 415 -28.25 0.77 -12.26
C TYR A 415 -27.65 2.11 -12.71
N GLU A 416 -28.45 3.18 -12.70
CA GLU A 416 -28.01 4.51 -13.13
C GLU A 416 -26.90 5.08 -12.25
N HIS A 417 -26.90 4.77 -10.94
CA HIS A 417 -25.86 5.23 -10.04
C HIS A 417 -24.52 4.56 -10.36
N VAL A 418 -24.54 3.24 -10.60
CA VAL A 418 -23.35 2.48 -10.99
C VAL A 418 -22.79 3.00 -12.32
N ARG A 419 -23.67 3.27 -13.30
CA ARG A 419 -23.28 3.81 -14.60
C ARG A 419 -22.72 5.23 -14.49
N LYS A 420 -23.31 6.09 -13.65
CA LYS A 420 -22.77 7.42 -13.36
C LYS A 420 -21.36 7.35 -12.77
N VAL A 421 -21.04 6.37 -11.93
CA VAL A 421 -19.66 6.18 -11.43
C VAL A 421 -18.69 5.87 -12.59
N LEU A 422 -19.07 4.97 -13.50
CA LEU A 422 -18.26 4.64 -14.68
C LEU A 422 -18.06 5.86 -15.59
N ASP A 423 -19.15 6.56 -15.92
CA ASP A 423 -19.16 7.70 -16.83
C ASP A 423 -18.41 8.89 -16.24
N SER A 424 -18.53 9.10 -14.92
CA SER A 424 -17.77 10.12 -14.20
C SER A 424 -16.27 9.88 -14.25
N GLY A 425 -15.87 8.62 -14.49
CA GLY A 425 -14.47 8.27 -14.67
C GLY A 425 -13.66 8.56 -13.41
N ILE A 426 -14.13 8.12 -12.23
CA ILE A 426 -13.33 8.12 -11.01
C ILE A 426 -12.24 7.06 -11.18
N TYR A 427 -11.25 7.41 -11.97
CA TYR A 427 -10.09 6.62 -12.27
C TYR A 427 -8.99 6.96 -11.28
N SER A 428 -7.95 6.12 -11.23
CA SER A 428 -6.68 6.49 -10.61
C SER A 428 -6.25 7.89 -11.09
N MET A 429 -5.57 8.66 -10.23
CA MET A 429 -5.01 9.96 -10.62
C MET A 429 -4.22 9.88 -11.94
N SER A 430 -3.48 8.79 -12.15
CA SER A 430 -2.77 8.50 -13.40
C SER A 430 -3.67 8.49 -14.63
N LYS A 431 -4.85 7.86 -14.54
CA LYS A 431 -5.80 7.79 -15.64
C LYS A 431 -6.61 9.08 -15.80
N GLN A 432 -6.90 9.81 -14.72
CA GLN A 432 -7.49 11.15 -14.84
C GLN A 432 -6.55 12.09 -15.61
N VAL A 433 -5.26 12.14 -15.24
CA VAL A 433 -4.24 12.89 -15.97
C VAL A 433 -4.14 12.45 -17.43
N ALA A 434 -4.18 11.15 -17.70
CA ALA A 434 -4.15 10.64 -19.08
C ALA A 434 -5.38 11.04 -19.90
N ILE A 435 -6.56 11.10 -19.28
CA ILE A 435 -7.81 11.54 -19.93
C ILE A 435 -7.77 13.03 -20.23
N ASP A 436 -7.35 13.85 -19.26
CA ASP A 436 -7.24 15.29 -19.46
C ASP A 436 -6.20 15.61 -20.53
N TYR A 437 -5.04 14.93 -20.48
CA TYR A 437 -4.05 14.96 -21.54
C TYR A 437 -4.70 14.60 -22.89
N LEU A 438 -5.38 13.47 -23.00
CA LEU A 438 -6.03 13.09 -24.25
C LEU A 438 -7.09 14.10 -24.70
N ARG A 439 -7.94 14.62 -23.82
CA ARG A 439 -8.98 15.60 -24.19
C ARG A 439 -8.39 16.88 -24.76
N GLU A 440 -7.29 17.36 -24.21
CA GLU A 440 -6.57 18.52 -24.75
C GLU A 440 -5.97 18.21 -26.12
N PHE A 441 -5.25 17.09 -26.25
CA PHE A 441 -4.59 16.72 -27.51
C PHE A 441 -5.57 16.29 -28.60
N LYS A 442 -6.69 15.65 -28.26
CA LYS A 442 -7.75 15.25 -29.20
C LYS A 442 -8.26 16.44 -30.02
N ARG A 443 -8.34 17.64 -29.42
CA ARG A 443 -8.77 18.87 -30.10
C ARG A 443 -7.81 19.32 -31.21
N TYR A 444 -6.53 19.02 -31.06
CA TYR A 444 -5.50 19.41 -32.02
C TYR A 444 -5.24 18.34 -33.08
N LYS A 445 -5.70 17.11 -32.87
CA LYS A 445 -5.52 16.02 -33.83
C LYS A 445 -6.41 16.21 -35.05
N HIS A 446 -5.80 16.18 -36.24
CA HIS A 446 -6.50 16.19 -37.51
C HIS A 446 -6.91 14.77 -37.91
N ILE A 447 -7.91 14.23 -37.20
CA ILE A 447 -8.57 12.96 -37.50
C ILE A 447 -9.96 13.28 -38.02
N VAL A 448 -10.23 12.89 -39.27
CA VAL A 448 -11.52 13.11 -39.92
C VAL A 448 -12.06 11.74 -40.32
N PRO A 449 -12.87 11.10 -39.45
CA PRO A 449 -13.49 9.83 -39.76
C PRO A 449 -14.55 9.99 -40.86
N ASN A 450 -14.70 8.96 -41.68
CA ASN A 450 -15.67 8.92 -42.79
C ASN A 450 -15.44 9.98 -43.87
N ASP A 451 -14.20 10.46 -44.02
CA ASP A 451 -13.78 11.37 -45.07
C ASP A 451 -13.70 10.67 -46.45
N THR A 452 -13.35 11.42 -47.49
CA THR A 452 -13.09 10.86 -48.82
C THR A 452 -11.92 9.87 -48.81
N PRO A 453 -11.95 8.81 -49.63
CA PRO A 453 -10.85 7.85 -49.73
C PRO A 453 -9.50 8.51 -50.02
N LYS A 454 -8.44 8.08 -49.35
CA LYS A 454 -7.09 8.69 -49.44
C LYS A 454 -6.02 7.65 -49.67
N VAL A 455 -5.05 7.99 -50.53
CA VAL A 455 -3.87 7.16 -50.81
C VAL A 455 -2.88 7.26 -49.66
N GLY A 456 -2.40 6.12 -49.17
CA GLY A 456 -1.36 6.03 -48.15
C GLY A 456 -1.77 6.54 -46.76
N VAL A 457 -3.05 6.84 -46.51
CA VAL A 457 -3.53 7.37 -45.22
C VAL A 457 -4.48 6.36 -44.58
N ILE A 458 -4.19 5.97 -43.34
CA ILE A 458 -5.00 5.02 -42.57
C ILE A 458 -5.06 5.42 -41.09
N TYR A 459 -6.10 4.98 -40.39
CA TYR A 459 -6.27 5.19 -38.96
C TYR A 459 -6.03 3.89 -38.19
N GLY A 460 -4.94 3.87 -37.42
CA GLY A 460 -4.62 2.82 -36.46
C GLY A 460 -5.18 3.13 -35.07
N LEU A 461 -5.17 2.13 -34.18
CA LEU A 461 -5.62 2.27 -32.80
C LEU A 461 -4.49 1.96 -31.80
N ALA A 462 -4.39 2.78 -30.77
CA ALA A 462 -3.37 2.69 -29.74
C ALA A 462 -4.00 2.68 -28.33
N VAL A 463 -3.20 2.29 -27.35
CA VAL A 463 -3.54 2.37 -25.93
C VAL A 463 -2.45 3.15 -25.22
N ILE A 464 -2.84 4.13 -24.43
CA ILE A 464 -1.96 5.04 -23.71
C ILE A 464 -2.03 4.74 -22.22
N GLY A 465 -0.85 4.68 -21.60
CA GLY A 465 -0.67 4.49 -20.18
C GLY A 465 -0.95 3.07 -19.68
N SER A 466 -0.55 2.82 -18.43
CA SER A 466 -0.73 1.53 -17.76
C SER A 466 -2.20 1.21 -17.42
N ASP A 467 -3.05 2.24 -17.39
CA ASP A 467 -4.47 2.12 -17.05
C ASP A 467 -5.40 1.96 -18.28
N GLY A 468 -4.82 1.82 -19.47
CA GLY A 468 -5.53 1.41 -20.68
C GLY A 468 -6.51 2.45 -21.22
N LEU A 469 -6.01 3.56 -21.76
CA LEU A 469 -6.85 4.54 -22.44
C LEU A 469 -6.67 4.45 -23.95
N GLY A 470 -7.76 4.17 -24.68
CA GLY A 470 -7.70 4.03 -26.14
C GLY A 470 -7.55 5.38 -26.84
N ASP A 471 -6.85 5.38 -27.97
CA ASP A 471 -6.65 6.54 -28.83
C ASP A 471 -6.57 6.12 -30.31
N VAL A 472 -6.84 7.06 -31.21
CA VAL A 472 -6.71 6.87 -32.66
C VAL A 472 -5.43 7.55 -33.13
N THR A 473 -4.70 6.85 -33.99
CA THR A 473 -3.44 7.33 -34.57
C THR A 473 -3.53 7.35 -36.08
N LYS A 474 -3.31 8.52 -36.67
CA LYS A 474 -3.24 8.67 -38.13
C LYS A 474 -1.86 8.27 -38.63
N ILE A 475 -1.81 7.29 -39.52
CA ILE A 475 -0.60 6.79 -40.16
C ILE A 475 -0.62 7.27 -41.60
N ILE A 476 0.47 7.91 -42.02
CA ILE A 476 0.66 8.43 -43.37
C ILE A 476 1.88 7.74 -43.97
N THR A 477 1.70 7.17 -45.15
CA THR A 477 2.76 6.57 -45.95
C THR A 477 2.91 7.33 -47.25
N GLN A 478 4.15 7.72 -47.56
CA GLN A 478 4.53 8.28 -48.84
C GLN A 478 5.67 7.47 -49.45
N ILE A 479 5.71 7.41 -50.77
CA ILE A 479 6.73 6.67 -51.51
C ILE A 479 7.41 7.63 -52.48
N ILE A 480 8.73 7.60 -52.47
CA ILE A 480 9.60 8.44 -53.29
C ILE A 480 10.52 7.53 -54.11
N ASP A 481 10.77 7.91 -55.35
CA ASP A 481 11.76 7.23 -56.18
C ASP A 481 13.18 7.63 -55.74
N SER A 482 13.99 6.64 -55.39
CA SER A 482 15.34 6.83 -54.87
C SER A 482 16.27 5.72 -55.33
N LYS A 483 17.55 6.05 -55.49
CA LYS A 483 18.61 5.08 -55.76
C LYS A 483 18.97 4.22 -54.54
N ASN A 484 18.55 4.65 -53.35
CA ASN A 484 18.75 3.95 -52.09
C ASN A 484 17.40 3.47 -51.55
N PRO A 485 16.97 2.24 -51.86
CA PRO A 485 15.71 1.71 -51.35
C PRO A 485 15.78 1.54 -49.83
N GLY A 486 14.69 1.92 -49.15
CA GLY A 486 14.66 1.92 -47.70
C GLY A 486 13.27 2.13 -47.12
N THR A 487 13.12 1.88 -45.82
CA THR A 487 11.91 2.23 -45.05
C THR A 487 12.32 3.18 -43.93
N ASN A 488 11.86 4.43 -44.02
CA ASN A 488 12.13 5.49 -43.07
C ASN A 488 10.95 5.66 -42.11
N LEU A 489 11.25 5.62 -40.82
CA LEU A 489 10.28 5.65 -39.73
C LEU A 489 10.33 6.99 -39.02
N LEU A 490 9.22 7.73 -39.04
CA LEU A 490 9.09 9.03 -38.42
C LEU A 490 8.11 8.96 -37.23
N ASN A 491 8.50 9.57 -36.10
CA ASN A 491 7.74 9.62 -34.84
C ASN A 491 7.47 8.25 -34.18
N ILE A 492 8.45 7.34 -34.20
CA ILE A 492 8.37 6.03 -33.52
C ILE A 492 9.50 5.92 -32.50
N SER A 493 9.21 5.38 -31.32
CA SER A 493 10.16 5.34 -30.20
C SER A 493 10.63 3.94 -29.84
N GLY A 494 9.76 2.93 -29.90
CA GLY A 494 10.04 1.58 -29.40
C GLY A 494 10.67 0.63 -30.44
N ASP A 495 11.54 -0.25 -29.99
CA ASP A 495 12.24 -1.21 -30.87
C ASP A 495 11.33 -2.32 -31.37
N LEU A 496 10.35 -2.74 -30.55
CA LEU A 496 9.34 -3.71 -30.97
C LEU A 496 8.49 -3.14 -32.13
N ALA A 497 8.07 -1.87 -32.03
CA ALA A 497 7.34 -1.21 -33.11
C ALA A 497 8.18 -1.10 -34.40
N LYS A 498 9.48 -0.77 -34.30
CA LYS A 498 10.38 -0.71 -35.47
C LYS A 498 10.47 -2.07 -36.17
N HIS A 499 10.71 -3.16 -35.42
CA HIS A 499 10.76 -4.50 -35.99
C HIS A 499 9.43 -4.91 -36.65
N SER A 500 8.31 -4.55 -36.01
CA SER A 500 6.98 -4.80 -36.54
C SER A 500 6.72 -4.06 -37.86
N ILE A 501 7.17 -2.81 -37.97
CA ILE A 501 7.00 -2.04 -39.21
C ILE A 501 7.92 -2.58 -40.32
N THR A 502 9.13 -3.01 -39.99
CA THR A 502 9.99 -3.71 -40.96
C THR A 502 9.30 -4.95 -41.52
N LEU A 503 8.62 -5.72 -40.66
CA LEU A 503 7.78 -6.85 -41.09
C LEU A 503 6.64 -6.41 -42.01
N ALA A 504 5.91 -5.35 -41.65
CA ALA A 504 4.84 -4.79 -42.49
C ALA A 504 5.36 -4.36 -43.86
N SER A 505 6.54 -3.72 -43.93
CA SER A 505 7.18 -3.31 -45.17
C SER A 505 7.53 -4.50 -46.07
N ALA A 506 8.14 -5.54 -45.50
CA ALA A 506 8.48 -6.77 -46.22
C ALA A 506 7.23 -7.49 -46.76
N LEU A 507 6.19 -7.62 -45.94
CA LEU A 507 4.91 -8.21 -46.34
C LEU A 507 4.24 -7.41 -47.45
N SER A 508 4.17 -6.08 -47.31
CA SER A 508 3.56 -5.21 -48.32
C SER A 508 4.21 -5.40 -49.69
N LYS A 509 5.56 -5.41 -49.72
CA LYS A 509 6.32 -5.65 -50.95
C LYS A 509 6.04 -7.03 -51.54
N LYS A 510 6.02 -8.08 -50.71
CA LYS A 510 5.69 -9.46 -51.13
C LYS A 510 4.29 -9.52 -51.76
N TYR A 511 3.29 -8.95 -51.10
CA TYR A 511 1.90 -8.93 -51.57
C TYR A 511 1.75 -8.21 -52.92
N VAL A 512 2.43 -7.08 -53.09
CA VAL A 512 2.45 -6.35 -54.37
C VAL A 512 3.20 -7.14 -55.45
N SER A 513 4.37 -7.71 -55.14
CA SER A 513 5.18 -8.46 -56.11
C SER A 513 4.53 -9.75 -56.59
N GLU A 514 3.75 -10.43 -55.74
CA GLU A 514 3.07 -11.66 -56.12
C GLU A 514 1.89 -11.41 -57.07
N GLY A 515 1.41 -10.15 -57.20
CA GLY A 515 0.31 -9.79 -58.09
C GLY A 515 -1.02 -10.49 -57.78
N LYS A 516 -1.13 -11.16 -56.62
CA LYS A 516 -2.31 -11.92 -56.19
C LYS A 516 -3.39 -11.07 -55.54
N LEU A 517 -3.09 -9.78 -55.30
CA LEU A 517 -4.08 -8.86 -54.78
C LEU A 517 -5.18 -8.66 -55.83
N PRO A 518 -6.46 -8.54 -55.43
CA PRO A 518 -7.56 -8.18 -56.34
C PRO A 518 -7.45 -6.70 -56.82
N LEU A 519 -6.28 -6.10 -56.71
CA LEU A 519 -5.96 -4.71 -56.95
C LEU A 519 -4.92 -4.67 -58.07
N LYS A 520 -5.20 -3.92 -59.13
CA LYS A 520 -4.25 -3.69 -60.23
C LYS A 520 -3.72 -2.27 -60.14
N SER A 521 -2.39 -2.12 -60.12
CA SER A 521 -1.76 -0.82 -60.34
C SER A 521 -1.87 -0.43 -61.81
N GLU A 522 -1.96 0.88 -62.08
CA GLU A 522 -1.90 1.43 -63.45
C GLU A 522 -0.48 1.38 -64.03
N GLU A 523 0.53 1.26 -63.17
CA GLU A 523 1.96 1.30 -63.51
C GLU A 523 2.68 0.02 -63.06
N ASP A 524 3.75 -0.35 -63.76
CA ASP A 524 4.68 -1.39 -63.33
C ASP A 524 5.57 -0.82 -62.21
N ILE A 525 5.57 -1.48 -61.05
CA ILE A 525 6.18 -0.94 -59.83
C ILE A 525 7.53 -1.63 -59.61
N ASP A 526 8.62 -0.94 -59.93
CA ASP A 526 9.95 -1.38 -59.54
C ASP A 526 10.16 -1.16 -58.02
N LEU A 527 10.05 -2.22 -57.23
CA LEU A 527 10.20 -2.20 -55.78
C LEU A 527 11.64 -1.90 -55.32
N ASN A 528 12.64 -2.01 -56.20
CA ASN A 528 14.05 -1.80 -55.87
C ASN A 528 14.48 -0.33 -55.92
N SER A 529 13.66 0.55 -56.50
CA SER A 529 13.90 1.99 -56.57
C SER A 529 12.98 2.82 -55.67
N LYS A 530 12.24 2.18 -54.74
CA LYS A 530 11.29 2.85 -53.85
C LYS A 530 11.85 3.06 -52.45
N GLU A 531 11.74 4.30 -51.98
CA GLU A 531 11.93 4.69 -50.58
C GLU A 531 10.57 4.96 -49.93
N ILE A 532 10.30 4.28 -48.81
CA ILE A 532 9.01 4.30 -48.12
C ILE A 532 9.15 5.14 -46.85
N TYR A 533 8.40 6.24 -46.75
CA TYR A 533 8.32 7.09 -45.57
C TYR A 533 7.03 6.81 -44.82
N ILE A 534 7.14 6.45 -43.54
CA ILE A 534 6.00 6.13 -42.68
C ILE A 534 6.01 7.10 -41.51
N GLN A 535 4.96 7.91 -41.41
CA GLN A 535 4.80 8.89 -40.36
C GLN A 535 3.58 8.57 -39.50
N PHE A 536 3.81 8.45 -38.19
CA PHE A 536 2.75 8.49 -37.20
C PHE A 536 2.45 9.95 -36.87
N SER A 537 1.35 10.48 -37.41
CA SER A 537 1.01 11.89 -37.32
C SER A 537 0.48 12.24 -35.93
N GLN A 538 0.95 13.36 -35.37
CA GLN A 538 0.49 13.94 -34.10
C GLN A 538 0.46 12.94 -32.92
N SER A 539 1.44 12.03 -32.91
CA SER A 539 1.66 11.08 -31.82
C SER A 539 2.73 11.65 -30.89
N TYR A 540 2.27 12.27 -29.79
CA TYR A 540 3.15 12.91 -28.80
C TYR A 540 3.62 11.96 -27.68
N SER A 541 2.98 10.79 -27.58
CA SER A 541 3.38 9.70 -26.69
C SER A 541 4.32 8.73 -27.39
N LYS A 542 5.17 8.04 -26.61
CA LYS A 542 6.00 6.95 -27.14
C LYS A 542 5.11 5.89 -27.81
N ILE A 543 5.37 5.63 -29.10
CA ILE A 543 4.75 4.53 -29.84
C ILE A 543 5.64 3.30 -29.69
N ASP A 544 5.05 2.25 -29.13
CA ASP A 544 5.69 0.95 -28.96
C ASP A 544 4.65 -0.19 -29.09
N GLY A 545 5.11 -1.40 -29.42
CA GLY A 545 4.27 -2.57 -29.68
C GLY A 545 4.01 -2.85 -31.16
N ASP A 546 3.37 -3.99 -31.42
CA ASP A 546 3.15 -4.58 -32.75
C ASP A 546 1.72 -4.39 -33.29
N SER A 547 0.82 -3.79 -32.51
CA SER A 547 -0.61 -3.74 -32.85
C SER A 547 -1.01 -2.81 -34.00
N ALA A 548 -0.06 -2.07 -34.58
CA ALA A 548 -0.26 -1.21 -35.76
C ALA A 548 0.21 -1.87 -37.07
N THR A 549 0.77 -3.09 -37.02
CA THR A 549 1.42 -3.75 -38.18
C THR A 549 0.49 -3.91 -39.36
N ALA A 550 -0.75 -4.36 -39.13
CA ALA A 550 -1.75 -4.49 -40.19
C ALA A 550 -2.10 -3.15 -40.84
N ALA A 551 -2.23 -2.09 -40.03
CA ALA A 551 -2.53 -0.75 -40.53
C ALA A 551 -1.43 -0.23 -41.45
N VAL A 552 -0.17 -0.33 -40.99
CA VAL A 552 1.02 0.09 -41.73
C VAL A 552 1.18 -0.72 -43.02
N CYS A 553 0.91 -2.03 -42.99
CA CYS A 553 0.98 -2.86 -44.19
C CYS A 553 0.00 -2.36 -45.27
N LEU A 554 -1.26 -2.12 -44.89
CA LEU A 554 -2.27 -1.60 -45.82
C LEU A 554 -1.93 -0.18 -46.33
N SER A 555 -1.36 0.70 -45.51
CA SER A 555 -0.96 2.04 -45.95
C SER A 555 0.19 2.00 -46.95
N ILE A 556 1.14 1.08 -46.79
CA ILE A 556 2.21 0.87 -47.78
C ILE A 556 1.64 0.30 -49.07
N ILE A 557 0.78 -0.72 -49.03
CA ILE A 557 0.12 -1.28 -50.23
C ILE A 557 -0.65 -0.18 -50.97
N SER A 558 -1.40 0.67 -50.24
CA SER A 558 -2.11 1.82 -50.81
C SER A 558 -1.19 2.81 -51.50
N ALA A 559 -0.08 3.17 -50.85
CA ALA A 559 0.89 4.10 -51.43
C ALA A 559 1.65 3.50 -52.63
N LEU A 560 1.97 2.20 -52.61
CA LEU A 560 2.63 1.50 -53.72
C LEU A 560 1.72 1.42 -54.95
N LEU A 561 0.47 1.00 -54.76
CA LEU A 561 -0.47 0.80 -55.86
C LEU A 561 -1.17 2.09 -56.31
N LYS A 562 -1.00 3.20 -55.58
CA LYS A 562 -1.76 4.46 -55.72
C LYS A 562 -3.28 4.29 -55.61
N ILE A 563 -3.75 3.27 -54.89
CA ILE A 563 -5.17 2.98 -54.68
C ILE A 563 -5.61 3.54 -53.33
N PRO A 564 -6.67 4.38 -53.27
CA PRO A 564 -7.08 5.01 -52.03
C PRO A 564 -7.76 4.03 -51.06
N LEU A 565 -7.49 4.22 -49.78
CA LEU A 565 -8.16 3.52 -48.67
C LEU A 565 -9.41 4.29 -48.25
N LYS A 566 -10.50 3.57 -47.97
CA LYS A 566 -11.69 4.15 -47.33
C LYS A 566 -11.33 4.72 -45.97
N GLN A 567 -11.96 5.82 -45.57
CA GLN A 567 -11.65 6.52 -44.31
C GLN A 567 -12.74 6.34 -43.24
N ASP A 568 -13.66 5.41 -43.45
CA ASP A 568 -14.79 5.10 -42.56
C ASP A 568 -14.48 4.02 -41.51
N PHE A 569 -13.26 3.49 -41.52
CA PHE A 569 -12.82 2.45 -40.59
C PHE A 569 -11.54 2.82 -39.84
N ALA A 570 -11.38 2.25 -38.65
CA ALA A 570 -10.12 2.17 -37.91
C ALA A 570 -9.68 0.71 -37.77
N ILE A 571 -8.37 0.45 -37.67
CA ILE A 571 -7.83 -0.93 -37.64
C ILE A 571 -6.78 -1.13 -36.54
N THR A 572 -6.77 -2.32 -35.95
CA THR A 572 -5.68 -2.80 -35.09
C THR A 572 -5.41 -4.28 -35.36
N GLY A 573 -4.15 -4.69 -35.24
CA GLY A 573 -3.73 -6.06 -35.43
C GLY A 573 -2.23 -6.16 -35.63
N SER A 574 -1.62 -7.15 -34.98
CA SER A 574 -0.26 -7.59 -35.30
C SER A 574 -0.31 -8.55 -36.49
N LEU A 575 0.82 -8.75 -37.18
CA LEU A 575 0.92 -9.67 -38.32
C LEU A 575 2.06 -10.67 -38.10
N ASP A 576 1.90 -11.88 -38.64
CA ASP A 576 3.02 -12.80 -38.89
C ASP A 576 3.54 -12.69 -40.34
N LEU A 577 4.64 -13.39 -40.65
CA LEU A 577 5.24 -13.45 -42.00
C LEU A 577 4.34 -14.08 -43.09
N ASN A 578 3.22 -14.68 -42.69
CA ASN A 578 2.25 -15.29 -43.60
C ASN A 578 1.03 -14.40 -43.83
N GLY A 579 0.97 -13.21 -43.21
CA GLY A 579 -0.18 -12.30 -43.30
C GLY A 579 -1.35 -12.69 -42.42
N ASN A 580 -1.16 -13.58 -41.42
CA ASN A 580 -2.16 -13.84 -40.40
C ASN A 580 -2.21 -12.67 -39.41
N ILE A 581 -3.42 -12.32 -38.98
CA ILE A 581 -3.66 -11.24 -38.03
C ILE A 581 -3.66 -11.82 -36.62
N LEU A 582 -2.73 -11.34 -35.80
CA LEU A 582 -2.50 -11.83 -34.45
C LEU A 582 -3.21 -10.98 -33.40
N ALA A 583 -3.50 -11.60 -32.26
CA ALA A 583 -4.18 -10.97 -31.14
C ALA A 583 -3.41 -9.76 -30.60
N ILE A 584 -4.14 -8.78 -30.09
CA ILE A 584 -3.60 -7.57 -29.50
C ILE A 584 -4.13 -7.36 -28.08
N GLY A 585 -3.43 -6.55 -27.30
CA GLY A 585 -3.89 -6.07 -26.00
C GLY A 585 -4.81 -4.85 -26.09
N GLY A 586 -5.74 -4.73 -25.14
CA GLY A 586 -6.60 -3.56 -24.97
C GLY A 586 -7.62 -3.35 -26.09
N VAL A 587 -8.24 -4.43 -26.58
CA VAL A 587 -9.18 -4.37 -27.72
C VAL A 587 -10.40 -3.49 -27.42
N ASN A 588 -10.96 -3.56 -26.20
CA ASN A 588 -12.15 -2.79 -25.83
C ASN A 588 -11.85 -1.28 -25.78
N GLU A 589 -10.68 -0.92 -25.23
CA GLU A 589 -10.19 0.45 -25.18
C GLU A 589 -10.05 1.02 -26.60
N LYS A 590 -9.49 0.23 -27.51
CA LYS A 590 -9.32 0.60 -28.92
C LYS A 590 -10.65 0.74 -29.67
N ILE A 591 -11.59 -0.19 -29.48
CA ILE A 591 -12.94 -0.11 -30.05
C ILE A 591 -13.66 1.14 -29.52
N ASN A 592 -13.58 1.40 -28.21
CA ASN A 592 -14.16 2.59 -27.61
C ASN A 592 -13.57 3.87 -28.19
N ALA A 593 -12.25 3.92 -28.44
CA ALA A 593 -11.62 5.05 -29.10
C ALA A 593 -12.18 5.26 -30.51
N ALA A 594 -12.24 4.21 -31.34
CA ALA A 594 -12.80 4.30 -32.69
C ALA A 594 -14.25 4.84 -32.67
N ARG A 595 -15.06 4.36 -31.72
CA ARG A 595 -16.44 4.81 -31.50
C ARG A 595 -16.51 6.28 -31.08
N GLU A 596 -15.71 6.69 -30.09
CA GLU A 596 -15.67 8.08 -29.61
C GLU A 596 -15.27 9.08 -30.70
N TYR A 597 -14.38 8.68 -31.60
CA TYR A 597 -14.01 9.50 -32.76
C TYR A 597 -15.11 9.52 -33.83
N GLY A 598 -16.00 8.53 -33.87
CA GLY A 598 -17.12 8.46 -34.82
C GLY A 598 -16.86 7.63 -36.08
N PHE A 599 -15.93 6.67 -36.03
CA PHE A 599 -15.76 5.70 -37.13
C PHE A 599 -16.99 4.79 -37.24
N LYS A 600 -17.39 4.46 -38.47
CA LYS A 600 -18.50 3.53 -38.71
C LYS A 600 -18.10 2.08 -38.42
N ARG A 601 -16.86 1.73 -38.74
CA ARG A 601 -16.35 0.35 -38.71
C ARG A 601 -15.03 0.28 -37.94
N VAL A 602 -14.79 -0.82 -37.25
CA VAL A 602 -13.51 -1.14 -36.63
C VAL A 602 -13.08 -2.55 -36.97
N ILE A 603 -11.83 -2.69 -37.42
CA ILE A 603 -11.26 -3.98 -37.81
C ILE A 603 -10.34 -4.47 -36.69
N ILE A 604 -10.61 -5.69 -36.21
CA ILE A 604 -9.88 -6.33 -35.12
C ILE A 604 -9.45 -7.76 -35.51
N PRO A 605 -8.46 -8.35 -34.79
CA PRO A 605 -8.14 -9.76 -34.97
C PRO A 605 -9.31 -10.66 -34.56
N GLU A 606 -9.59 -11.71 -35.34
CA GLU A 606 -10.64 -12.71 -35.00
C GLU A 606 -10.43 -13.33 -33.62
N SER A 607 -9.17 -13.54 -33.25
CA SER A 607 -8.77 -14.06 -31.93
C SER A 607 -9.19 -13.17 -30.76
N ASN A 608 -9.37 -11.87 -30.97
CA ASN A 608 -9.86 -10.95 -29.93
C ASN A 608 -11.39 -10.83 -29.89
N ARG A 609 -12.14 -11.50 -30.77
CA ARG A 609 -13.61 -11.42 -30.79
C ARG A 609 -14.24 -11.86 -29.47
N ILE A 610 -13.63 -12.84 -28.79
CA ILE A 610 -14.02 -13.29 -27.45
C ILE A 610 -13.82 -12.23 -26.36
N ASP A 611 -12.93 -11.27 -26.58
CA ASP A 611 -12.61 -10.22 -25.63
C ASP A 611 -13.49 -8.98 -25.80
N VAL A 612 -14.24 -8.87 -26.90
CA VAL A 612 -15.13 -7.74 -27.19
C VAL A 612 -16.34 -7.77 -26.26
N ILE A 613 -16.52 -6.73 -25.46
CA ILE A 613 -17.58 -6.66 -24.44
C ILE A 613 -18.83 -5.96 -24.96
N ASP A 614 -18.67 -4.85 -25.67
CA ASP A 614 -19.75 -4.00 -26.16
C ASP A 614 -19.54 -3.65 -27.65
N ASP A 615 -20.49 -4.08 -28.48
CA ASP A 615 -20.55 -3.88 -29.93
C ASP A 615 -21.55 -2.79 -30.34
N SER A 616 -22.21 -2.13 -29.39
CA SER A 616 -23.17 -1.07 -29.72
C SER A 616 -22.48 0.14 -30.37
N GLY A 617 -23.11 0.75 -31.38
CA GLY A 617 -22.68 2.03 -31.96
C GLY A 617 -21.43 2.01 -32.87
N ILE A 618 -20.86 0.85 -33.18
CA ILE A 618 -19.79 0.69 -34.19
C ILE A 618 -19.82 -0.73 -34.78
N GLU A 619 -19.65 -0.87 -36.09
CA GLU A 619 -19.59 -2.18 -36.74
C GLU A 619 -18.20 -2.82 -36.49
N ILE A 620 -18.18 -4.00 -35.88
CA ILE A 620 -16.93 -4.71 -35.57
C ILE A 620 -16.69 -5.80 -36.63
N ILE A 621 -15.61 -5.64 -37.40
CA ILE A 621 -15.17 -6.60 -38.41
C ILE A 621 -13.99 -7.38 -37.84
N ALA A 622 -14.20 -8.67 -37.61
CA ALA A 622 -13.19 -9.56 -37.09
C ALA A 622 -12.56 -10.36 -38.25
N ALA A 623 -11.24 -10.31 -38.38
CA ALA A 623 -10.51 -10.86 -39.52
C ALA A 623 -9.35 -11.77 -39.09
N LYS A 624 -9.09 -12.83 -39.86
CA LYS A 624 -8.01 -13.80 -39.61
C LYS A 624 -6.77 -13.50 -40.44
N LYS A 625 -6.95 -13.00 -41.66
CA LYS A 625 -5.87 -12.73 -42.61
C LYS A 625 -6.00 -11.38 -43.28
N LEU A 626 -4.87 -10.85 -43.73
CA LEU A 626 -4.83 -9.57 -44.44
C LEU A 626 -5.68 -9.61 -45.73
N ASP A 627 -5.66 -10.73 -46.45
CA ASP A 627 -6.38 -10.95 -47.72
C ASP A 627 -7.90 -10.74 -47.58
N GLU A 628 -8.46 -11.07 -46.41
CA GLU A 628 -9.89 -10.90 -46.11
C GLU A 628 -10.26 -9.41 -45.99
N ILE A 629 -9.33 -8.59 -45.52
CA ILE A 629 -9.54 -7.16 -45.26
C ILE A 629 -9.43 -6.33 -46.54
N ILE A 630 -8.51 -6.69 -47.44
CA ILE A 630 -8.15 -5.87 -48.61
C ILE A 630 -9.38 -5.45 -49.44
N PRO A 631 -10.30 -6.35 -49.85
CA PRO A 631 -11.51 -5.96 -50.59
C PRO A 631 -12.43 -5.00 -49.83
N MET A 632 -12.39 -5.02 -48.50
CA MET A 632 -13.29 -4.23 -47.65
C MET A 632 -12.80 -2.79 -47.44
N VAL A 633 -11.47 -2.60 -47.45
CA VAL A 633 -10.81 -1.33 -47.05
C VAL A 633 -10.34 -0.48 -48.22
N PHE A 634 -10.02 -1.10 -49.36
CA PHE A 634 -9.68 -0.38 -50.58
C PHE A 634 -10.95 0.07 -51.32
N HIS A 635 -10.87 1.19 -52.02
CA HIS A 635 -11.96 1.75 -52.81
C HIS A 635 -12.01 1.16 -54.22
#